data_AF-A0A8H4Y8R8-F1
#
_entry.id   AF-A0A8H4Y8R8-F1
#
_cell.length_a   1.000
_cell.length_b   1.000
_cell.length_c   1.000
_cell.angle_alpha   90.00
_cell.angle_beta   90.00
_cell.angle_gamma   90.00
#
_symmetry.space_group_name_H-M   'P 1'
#
loop_
_entity.id
_entity.type
_entity.pdbx_description
1 polymer ?
#
loop_
_entity_poly.entity_id
_entity_poly.type
_entity_poly.pdbx_seq_one_letter_code
_entity_poly.pdbx_strand_id
1 'polypeptide(L)'
;MTPKFMKAAICKEPNQPLVFEEVPVPVPKGRQLLVRVKAASLCQSDLSIVSGALGTDAMPCIIGHEAVSVVEQLGPEAASFGINIGDTVGVTAWGDMCLTCYDCVNHGHQFCSKMSMKGMTSSGYFSEYSIVDPANAIVINRAGSSTNIPTAQLSPVFCAGLTVWDALERAKPSASDTVAIIGAGGLGALAAQYASAMGVKVIALDVKDEQLKTLKDSNTADATLNTRGLSEDQLVAKIQDLNRGRPVDTVIVTSGAVAAYLSGLSILKPEGKLIAVGLPHDPVPVAAGMLTMRCLCIQGAKLPGKEGAERCLDFITRKGLLPKINPRKFVLEDLNEMIDLMRANKTLLLSIARVIMRTTTRQDQEHQMAKHSYYLSDSSSSVIKAWIHQIHAATQSPHSYSPDFDIMSHTPSPSKRAKTSHGPLDPNATPRVSIPPPMSDASSGVSTTTSSSRKSGSVSPKKRELELRQAIDFPLVRKGYREMQHPPRVVQDLAALARAPLIPHQFRERMAAKANPLDPPLDSWFLPDGLIPSLDTASSQEYVFRRLSRITENSKHCQQRLAHESNWNDSVHSPLLEMAFDDTEQDVYYQNVTQCRIYPEFRDPSPFLQAAKVDYAVFLNPARNSSLGSLLRSYRSVDRSNKVIHFQTSDEANTPAAISIETKSQSSVGAIAGPAQLATWLRAHFCHLASLPNSSADGLPMLPVIFVEGTKWRVDFAIRTQNELIIWQGLQIGSSEDVYGCYMIIACVRRLVTWCREELVVWWEELLGGINNTK
;
A
#
# COMPACT_ATOMS: atom_id res chain seq x y z
N MET A 1 -40.36 -14.46 17.61
CA MET A 1 -40.24 -14.69 16.16
C MET A 1 -39.28 -13.65 15.61
N THR A 2 -38.28 -14.08 14.85
CA THR A 2 -37.31 -13.17 14.22
C THR A 2 -37.94 -12.50 13.00
N PRO A 3 -37.76 -11.18 12.79
CA PRO A 3 -38.34 -10.48 11.64
C PRO A 3 -37.72 -10.96 10.32
N LYS A 4 -38.43 -10.75 9.20
CA LYS A 4 -37.91 -11.09 7.86
C LYS A 4 -36.82 -10.13 7.37
N PHE A 5 -36.92 -8.87 7.76
CA PHE A 5 -36.00 -7.80 7.40
C PHE A 5 -35.46 -7.11 8.65
N MET A 6 -34.32 -6.46 8.49
CA MET A 6 -33.62 -5.72 9.52
C MET A 6 -32.96 -4.48 8.95
N LYS A 7 -32.75 -3.45 9.79
CA LYS A 7 -31.90 -2.32 9.43
C LYS A 7 -30.41 -2.67 9.51
N ALA A 8 -29.64 -2.15 8.57
CA ALA A 8 -28.18 -2.23 8.58
C ALA A 8 -27.55 -0.96 8.00
N ALA A 9 -26.32 -0.65 8.44
CA ALA A 9 -25.48 0.40 7.87
C ALA A 9 -24.54 -0.21 6.84
N ILE A 10 -24.69 0.23 5.58
CA ILE A 10 -24.01 -0.35 4.42
C ILE A 10 -23.02 0.67 3.87
N CYS A 11 -21.76 0.27 3.79
CA CYS A 11 -20.75 0.97 3.00
C CYS A 11 -20.87 0.47 1.56
N LYS A 12 -21.46 1.28 0.68
CA LYS A 12 -21.63 0.94 -0.74
C LYS A 12 -20.35 1.14 -1.54
N GLU A 13 -19.67 2.25 -1.30
CA GLU A 13 -18.47 2.67 -2.01
C GLU A 13 -17.49 3.35 -1.05
N PRO A 14 -16.18 3.31 -1.35
CA PRO A 14 -15.17 3.95 -0.52
C PRO A 14 -15.38 5.45 -0.37
N ASN A 15 -15.12 5.97 0.83
CA ASN A 15 -15.20 7.38 1.19
C ASN A 15 -16.60 8.02 1.05
N GLN A 16 -17.64 7.24 0.77
CA GLN A 16 -19.02 7.70 0.80
C GLN A 16 -19.63 7.55 2.20
N PRO A 17 -20.63 8.39 2.56
CA PRO A 17 -21.44 8.14 3.74
C PRO A 17 -22.10 6.76 3.68
N LEU A 18 -22.24 6.13 4.85
CA LEU A 18 -22.99 4.90 5.00
C LEU A 18 -24.46 5.11 4.64
N VAL A 19 -25.04 4.13 3.96
CA VAL A 19 -26.47 4.08 3.65
C VAL A 19 -27.17 3.16 4.65
N PHE A 20 -28.32 3.59 5.16
CA PHE A 20 -29.12 2.80 6.09
C PHE A 20 -30.30 2.17 5.35
N GLU A 21 -30.29 0.85 5.21
CA GLU A 21 -31.28 0.11 4.42
C GLU A 21 -31.91 -1.04 5.22
N GLU A 22 -33.10 -1.46 4.81
CA GLU A 22 -33.69 -2.72 5.25
C GLU A 22 -33.16 -3.86 4.39
N VAL A 23 -32.53 -4.85 5.04
CA VAL A 23 -31.96 -6.04 4.41
C VAL A 23 -32.57 -7.30 5.03
N PRO A 24 -32.59 -8.45 4.33
CA PRO A 24 -33.10 -9.69 4.91
C PRO A 24 -32.30 -10.11 6.16
N VAL A 25 -33.00 -10.61 7.18
CA VAL A 25 -32.33 -11.24 8.33
C VAL A 25 -31.71 -12.56 7.88
N PRO A 26 -30.41 -12.79 8.11
CA PRO A 26 -29.77 -14.04 7.68
C PRO A 26 -30.27 -15.23 8.50
N VAL A 27 -30.31 -16.41 7.89
CA VAL A 27 -30.67 -17.67 8.55
C VAL A 27 -29.38 -18.42 8.92
N PRO A 28 -29.17 -18.80 10.19
CA PRO A 28 -27.96 -19.49 10.61
C PRO A 28 -27.90 -20.92 10.04
N LYS A 29 -26.75 -21.31 9.51
CA LYS A 29 -26.50 -22.64 8.94
C LYS A 29 -25.38 -23.37 9.67
N GLY A 30 -25.40 -24.71 9.65
CA GLY A 30 -24.38 -25.54 10.30
C GLY A 30 -24.17 -25.13 11.76
N ARG A 31 -22.94 -24.74 12.12
CA ARG A 31 -22.59 -24.27 13.47
C ARG A 31 -22.86 -22.79 13.74
N GLN A 32 -23.38 -22.03 12.79
CA GLN A 32 -23.55 -20.58 12.94
C GLN A 32 -24.57 -20.23 14.02
N LEU A 33 -24.39 -19.05 14.62
CA LEU A 33 -25.34 -18.43 15.53
C LEU A 33 -25.98 -17.23 14.82
N LEU A 34 -27.30 -17.09 14.94
CA LEU A 34 -27.93 -15.80 14.69
C LEU A 34 -27.96 -15.03 16.00
N VAL A 35 -27.31 -13.87 16.02
CA VAL A 35 -27.27 -13.02 17.20
C VAL A 35 -28.02 -11.72 16.93
N ARG A 36 -28.75 -11.23 17.93
CA ARG A 36 -29.37 -9.90 17.93
C ARG A 36 -28.44 -8.91 18.63
N VAL A 37 -27.95 -7.94 17.88
CA VAL A 37 -26.94 -6.98 18.36
C VAL A 37 -27.56 -6.08 19.43
N LYS A 38 -26.86 -5.93 20.57
CA LYS A 38 -27.27 -5.04 21.67
C LYS A 38 -26.48 -3.74 21.68
N ALA A 39 -25.20 -3.83 21.34
CA ALA A 39 -24.29 -2.70 21.20
C ALA A 39 -23.14 -3.10 20.27
N ALA A 40 -22.69 -2.16 19.43
CA ALA A 40 -21.52 -2.30 18.59
C ALA A 40 -20.70 -1.01 18.71
N SER A 41 -19.38 -1.11 18.67
CA SER A 41 -18.50 0.05 18.77
C SER A 41 -17.82 0.34 17.45
N LEU A 42 -17.54 1.63 17.21
CA LEU A 42 -16.88 2.08 15.99
C LEU A 42 -15.38 2.14 16.24
N CYS A 43 -14.63 1.34 15.51
CA CYS A 43 -13.19 1.22 15.63
C CYS A 43 -12.49 1.94 14.47
N GLN A 44 -11.23 2.32 14.68
CA GLN A 44 -10.41 2.96 13.64
C GLN A 44 -10.29 2.09 12.38
N SER A 45 -10.30 0.75 12.54
CA SER A 45 -10.29 -0.17 11.40
C SER A 45 -11.56 -0.09 10.55
N ASP A 46 -12.72 0.26 11.15
CA ASP A 46 -13.94 0.50 10.36
C ASP A 46 -13.80 1.73 9.47
N LEU A 47 -13.10 2.78 9.93
CA LEU A 47 -12.77 3.95 9.10
C LEU A 47 -11.87 3.56 7.93
N SER A 48 -10.90 2.67 8.14
CA SER A 48 -10.02 2.15 7.08
C SER A 48 -10.79 1.27 6.07
N ILE A 49 -11.81 0.53 6.52
CA ILE A 49 -12.73 -0.19 5.64
C ILE A 49 -13.55 0.82 4.83
N VAL A 50 -14.21 1.76 5.48
CA VAL A 50 -15.05 2.78 4.82
C VAL A 50 -14.23 3.62 3.84
N SER A 51 -12.95 3.88 4.08
CA SER A 51 -12.09 4.61 3.15
C SER A 51 -11.56 3.77 1.99
N GLY A 52 -11.77 2.44 1.99
CA GLY A 52 -11.21 1.48 1.04
C GLY A 52 -9.71 1.21 1.23
N ALA A 53 -9.12 1.64 2.34
CA ALA A 53 -7.68 1.48 2.61
C ALA A 53 -7.29 0.01 2.84
N LEU A 54 -8.24 -0.84 3.23
CA LEU A 54 -8.06 -2.28 3.41
C LEU A 54 -8.55 -3.10 2.21
N GLY A 55 -8.69 -2.46 1.04
CA GLY A 55 -9.31 -3.04 -0.15
C GLY A 55 -10.81 -2.80 -0.19
N THR A 56 -11.40 -3.02 -1.37
CA THR A 56 -12.81 -2.68 -1.66
C THR A 56 -13.61 -3.89 -2.13
N ASP A 57 -12.99 -5.07 -2.22
CA ASP A 57 -13.59 -6.30 -2.75
C ASP A 57 -14.79 -6.79 -1.92
N ALA A 58 -14.85 -6.34 -0.67
CA ALA A 58 -15.96 -6.58 0.25
C ALA A 58 -17.18 -5.68 0.03
N MET A 59 -17.06 -4.57 -0.71
CA MET A 59 -18.15 -3.61 -0.88
C MET A 59 -19.13 -4.04 -1.98
N PRO A 60 -20.45 -3.88 -1.78
CA PRO A 60 -21.10 -3.28 -0.61
C PRO A 60 -21.04 -4.19 0.63
N CYS A 61 -20.66 -3.64 1.78
CA CYS A 61 -20.58 -4.39 3.04
C CYS A 61 -21.34 -3.72 4.19
N ILE A 62 -21.85 -4.53 5.10
CA ILE A 62 -22.26 -4.08 6.44
C ILE A 62 -20.99 -3.99 7.28
N ILE A 63 -20.68 -2.81 7.80
CA ILE A 63 -19.45 -2.55 8.58
C ILE A 63 -19.58 -2.98 10.05
N GLY A 64 -18.50 -2.86 10.83
CA GLY A 64 -18.47 -3.11 12.27
C GLY A 64 -18.01 -4.52 12.64
N HIS A 65 -17.09 -4.61 13.60
CA HIS A 65 -16.40 -5.86 13.92
C HIS A 65 -16.23 -6.12 15.43
N GLU A 66 -16.87 -5.30 16.27
CA GLU A 66 -16.89 -5.46 17.72
C GLU A 66 -18.30 -5.23 18.27
N ALA A 67 -18.86 -6.23 18.96
CA ALA A 67 -20.22 -6.12 19.49
C ALA A 67 -20.47 -6.98 20.74
N VAL A 68 -21.52 -6.59 21.46
CA VAL A 68 -22.22 -7.43 22.44
C VAL A 68 -23.61 -7.71 21.91
N SER A 69 -24.01 -8.97 21.96
CA SER A 69 -25.23 -9.48 21.33
C SER A 69 -25.93 -10.49 22.23
N VAL A 70 -27.17 -10.84 21.89
CA VAL A 70 -27.91 -11.95 22.48
C VAL A 70 -28.13 -13.01 21.42
N VAL A 71 -27.89 -14.27 21.74
CA VAL A 71 -28.13 -15.39 20.83
C VAL A 71 -29.63 -15.54 20.60
N GLU A 72 -30.08 -15.38 19.36
CA GLU A 72 -31.49 -15.42 18.98
C GLU A 72 -31.87 -16.79 18.41
N GLN A 73 -30.99 -17.39 17.59
CA GLN A 73 -31.18 -18.73 17.03
C GLN A 73 -29.84 -19.47 16.90
N LEU A 74 -29.93 -20.80 16.92
CA LEU A 74 -28.82 -21.72 16.70
C LEU A 74 -28.95 -22.36 15.32
N GLY A 75 -27.84 -22.47 14.59
CA GLY A 75 -27.75 -23.39 13.47
C GLY A 75 -27.81 -24.85 13.95
N PRO A 76 -28.10 -25.81 13.06
CA PRO A 76 -28.32 -27.21 13.42
C PRO A 76 -27.20 -27.87 14.24
N GLU A 77 -25.94 -27.43 14.06
CA GLU A 77 -24.76 -28.01 14.71
C GLU A 77 -24.25 -27.17 15.89
N ALA A 78 -24.81 -25.97 16.10
CA ALA A 78 -24.25 -24.98 17.02
C ALA A 78 -24.40 -25.35 18.50
N ALA A 79 -25.40 -26.18 18.85
CA ALA A 79 -25.64 -26.61 20.23
C ALA A 79 -24.43 -27.34 20.85
N SER A 80 -23.61 -28.01 20.03
CA SER A 80 -22.40 -28.73 20.46
C SER A 80 -21.33 -27.82 21.08
N PHE A 81 -21.38 -26.51 20.81
CA PHE A 81 -20.45 -25.52 21.38
C PHE A 81 -20.89 -25.02 22.77
N GLY A 82 -21.98 -25.58 23.31
CA GLY A 82 -22.53 -25.23 24.61
C GLY A 82 -23.08 -23.81 24.68
N ILE A 83 -23.46 -23.18 23.57
CA ILE A 83 -24.07 -21.86 23.55
C ILE A 83 -25.59 -22.03 23.41
N ASN A 84 -26.34 -21.30 24.23
CA ASN A 84 -27.80 -21.39 24.29
C ASN A 84 -28.47 -20.15 23.71
N ILE A 85 -29.70 -20.32 23.22
CA ILE A 85 -30.58 -19.19 22.89
C ILE A 85 -30.80 -18.37 24.18
N GLY A 86 -30.69 -17.05 24.06
CA GLY A 86 -30.79 -16.11 25.18
C GLY A 86 -29.45 -15.77 25.84
N ASP A 87 -28.36 -16.50 25.55
CA ASP A 87 -27.04 -16.16 26.07
C ASP A 87 -26.61 -14.78 25.59
N THR A 88 -26.09 -13.96 26.51
CA THR A 88 -25.43 -12.70 26.16
C THR A 88 -23.98 -13.00 25.83
N VAL A 89 -23.58 -12.66 24.62
CA VAL A 89 -22.27 -12.97 24.06
C VAL A 89 -21.56 -11.71 23.59
N GLY A 90 -20.27 -11.63 23.86
CA GLY A 90 -19.38 -10.75 23.12
C GLY A 90 -18.84 -11.44 21.90
N VAL A 91 -18.73 -10.70 20.80
CA VAL A 91 -18.38 -11.24 19.49
C VAL A 91 -17.27 -10.41 18.87
N THR A 92 -16.24 -11.10 18.37
CA THR A 92 -15.02 -10.49 17.84
C THR A 92 -15.07 -10.35 16.32
N ALA A 93 -14.01 -9.79 15.73
CA ALA A 93 -13.91 -9.57 14.29
C ALA A 93 -13.81 -10.86 13.45
N TRP A 94 -13.66 -12.03 14.06
CA TRP A 94 -13.34 -13.28 13.36
C TRP A 94 -14.59 -14.10 13.01
N GLY A 95 -14.61 -14.70 11.82
CA GLY A 95 -15.67 -15.57 11.33
C GLY A 95 -15.16 -16.77 10.53
N ASP A 96 -16.03 -17.76 10.33
CA ASP A 96 -15.88 -18.88 9.38
C ASP A 96 -14.55 -19.68 9.46
N MET A 97 -13.92 -19.77 10.63
CA MET A 97 -12.63 -20.45 10.81
C MET A 97 -12.79 -21.97 10.71
N CYS A 98 -11.99 -22.72 9.96
CA CYS A 98 -12.28 -24.15 9.76
C CYS A 98 -12.20 -25.03 11.03
N LEU A 99 -11.50 -24.59 12.08
CA LEU A 99 -11.25 -25.30 13.34
C LEU A 99 -10.46 -26.62 13.22
N THR A 100 -10.04 -26.99 12.01
CA THR A 100 -9.43 -28.29 11.72
C THR A 100 -8.09 -28.19 10.99
N CYS A 101 -7.71 -27.03 10.45
CA CYS A 101 -6.41 -26.88 9.81
C CYS A 101 -5.28 -26.89 10.85
N TYR A 102 -4.06 -27.10 10.35
CA TYR A 102 -2.85 -27.09 11.16
C TYR A 102 -2.77 -25.87 12.10
N ASP A 103 -3.02 -24.67 11.59
CA ASP A 103 -2.95 -23.44 12.39
C ASP A 103 -4.04 -23.39 13.47
N CYS A 104 -5.27 -23.81 13.14
CA CYS A 104 -6.36 -23.86 14.13
C CYS A 104 -6.02 -24.77 15.31
N VAL A 105 -5.45 -25.93 15.01
CA VAL A 105 -5.15 -26.96 16.01
C VAL A 105 -3.91 -26.62 16.83
N ASN A 106 -2.85 -26.10 16.19
CA ASN A 106 -1.54 -25.92 16.83
C ASN A 106 -1.27 -24.50 17.34
N HIS A 107 -1.94 -23.49 16.77
CA HIS A 107 -1.69 -22.07 17.08
C HIS A 107 -2.96 -21.34 17.57
N GLY A 108 -4.14 -21.90 17.30
CA GLY A 108 -5.44 -21.35 17.64
C GLY A 108 -6.21 -20.88 16.40
N HIS A 109 -7.55 -20.96 16.47
CA HIS A 109 -8.44 -20.68 15.34
C HIS A 109 -8.32 -19.25 14.77
N GLN A 110 -7.87 -18.29 15.57
CA GLN A 110 -7.59 -16.92 15.13
C GLN A 110 -6.48 -16.84 14.06
N PHE A 111 -5.70 -17.90 13.84
CA PHE A 111 -4.68 -17.99 12.79
C PHE A 111 -5.14 -18.76 11.56
N CYS A 112 -6.42 -19.12 11.47
CA CYS A 112 -6.96 -19.87 10.34
C CYS A 112 -6.81 -19.10 9.02
N SER A 113 -6.20 -19.73 8.02
CA SER A 113 -6.08 -19.18 6.66
C SER A 113 -7.40 -19.05 5.89
N LYS A 114 -8.46 -19.73 6.34
CA LYS A 114 -9.82 -19.67 5.77
C LYS A 114 -10.76 -18.72 6.53
N MET A 115 -10.26 -18.02 7.53
CA MET A 115 -11.04 -17.12 8.38
C MET A 115 -11.64 -15.97 7.57
N SER A 116 -12.89 -15.64 7.83
CA SER A 116 -13.51 -14.38 7.40
C SER A 116 -13.36 -13.30 8.47
N MET A 117 -13.42 -12.04 8.06
CA MET A 117 -13.38 -10.89 8.95
C MET A 117 -14.71 -10.14 8.89
N LYS A 118 -15.33 -9.91 10.05
CA LYS A 118 -16.57 -9.17 10.21
C LYS A 118 -16.36 -7.72 9.84
N GLY A 119 -17.33 -7.14 9.13
CA GLY A 119 -17.23 -5.77 8.64
C GLY A 119 -16.35 -5.62 7.40
N MET A 120 -15.66 -6.68 6.99
CA MET A 120 -14.78 -6.70 5.81
C MET A 120 -15.20 -7.85 4.89
N THR A 121 -14.58 -9.03 4.96
CA THR A 121 -14.92 -10.15 4.06
C THR A 121 -16.25 -10.85 4.39
N SER A 122 -16.94 -10.44 5.45
CA SER A 122 -18.29 -10.88 5.81
C SER A 122 -19.08 -9.75 6.48
N SER A 123 -20.41 -9.84 6.48
CA SER A 123 -21.28 -8.84 7.11
C SER A 123 -20.93 -8.61 8.58
N GLY A 124 -20.77 -7.34 8.94
CA GLY A 124 -20.41 -6.87 10.26
C GLY A 124 -21.56 -6.83 11.27
N TYR A 125 -21.40 -5.96 12.27
CA TYR A 125 -22.29 -5.83 13.42
C TYR A 125 -23.07 -4.52 13.49
N PHE A 126 -22.85 -3.57 12.57
CA PHE A 126 -23.74 -2.41 12.42
C PHE A 126 -25.02 -2.80 11.67
N SER A 127 -25.71 -3.82 12.20
CA SER A 127 -26.98 -4.36 11.77
C SER A 127 -27.76 -4.89 12.98
N GLU A 128 -29.05 -5.15 12.79
CA GLU A 128 -29.96 -5.59 13.86
C GLU A 128 -29.64 -7.01 14.34
N TYR A 129 -29.32 -7.86 13.36
CA TYR A 129 -28.89 -9.23 13.54
C TYR A 129 -27.63 -9.48 12.72
N SER A 130 -26.82 -10.44 13.15
CA SER A 130 -25.64 -10.88 12.41
C SER A 130 -25.38 -12.36 12.63
N ILE A 131 -24.67 -12.97 11.68
CA ILE A 131 -24.20 -14.34 11.78
C ILE A 131 -22.85 -14.36 12.47
N VAL A 132 -22.71 -15.23 13.48
CA VAL A 132 -21.49 -15.37 14.27
C VAL A 132 -21.05 -16.83 14.33
N ASP A 133 -19.74 -17.04 14.31
CA ASP A 133 -19.16 -18.34 14.59
C ASP A 133 -19.07 -18.57 16.11
N PRO A 134 -19.58 -19.70 16.64
CA PRO A 134 -19.57 -19.98 18.08
C PRO A 134 -18.16 -20.06 18.68
N ALA A 135 -17.13 -20.30 17.87
CA ALA A 135 -15.74 -20.25 18.32
C ALA A 135 -15.27 -18.83 18.67
N ASN A 136 -15.95 -17.78 18.20
CA ASN A 136 -15.66 -16.38 18.55
C ASN A 136 -16.76 -15.70 19.37
N ALA A 137 -17.73 -16.48 19.87
CA ALA A 137 -18.75 -16.00 20.78
C ALA A 137 -18.33 -16.31 22.23
N ILE A 138 -18.01 -15.25 22.98
CA ILE A 138 -17.61 -15.31 24.38
C ILE A 138 -18.87 -15.08 25.23
N VAL A 139 -19.29 -16.09 26.00
CA VAL A 139 -20.48 -15.98 26.84
C VAL A 139 -20.16 -15.13 28.07
N ILE A 140 -20.84 -14.00 28.21
CA ILE A 140 -20.62 -13.05 29.31
C ILE A 140 -21.26 -13.53 30.61
N ASN A 141 -22.33 -14.34 30.52
CA ASN A 141 -23.12 -14.79 31.68
C ASN A 141 -22.62 -16.10 32.30
N ARG A 142 -21.44 -16.63 31.93
CA ARG A 142 -20.91 -17.86 32.53
C ARG A 142 -20.18 -17.57 33.84
N ALA A 143 -20.54 -18.34 34.87
CA ALA A 143 -19.97 -18.35 36.23
C ALA A 143 -20.26 -17.12 37.11
N GLY A 144 -21.42 -17.11 37.78
CA GLY A 144 -21.61 -16.41 39.07
C GLY A 144 -21.50 -14.88 39.08
N SER A 145 -21.17 -14.25 37.95
CA SER A 145 -21.15 -12.81 37.75
C SER A 145 -22.58 -12.29 37.67
N SER A 146 -23.15 -11.96 38.83
CA SER A 146 -24.41 -11.23 38.99
C SER A 146 -24.31 -9.75 38.56
N THR A 147 -23.18 -9.32 37.98
CA THR A 147 -22.98 -7.93 37.57
C THR A 147 -23.67 -7.67 36.24
N ASN A 148 -24.68 -6.80 36.27
CA ASN A 148 -25.34 -6.23 35.10
C ASN A 148 -24.35 -5.29 34.36
N ILE A 149 -23.35 -5.86 33.69
CA ILE A 149 -22.31 -5.10 32.99
C ILE A 149 -22.97 -4.34 31.82
N PRO A 150 -22.80 -3.01 31.72
CA PRO A 150 -23.35 -2.24 30.61
C PRO A 150 -22.79 -2.74 29.27
N THR A 151 -23.63 -3.39 28.47
CA THR A 151 -23.25 -4.01 27.19
C THR A 151 -22.56 -3.03 26.24
N ALA A 152 -23.00 -1.76 26.27
CA ALA A 152 -22.38 -0.67 25.52
C ALA A 152 -20.90 -0.52 25.87
N GLN A 153 -20.58 -0.35 27.16
CA GLN A 153 -19.19 -0.20 27.63
C GLN A 153 -18.32 -1.41 27.36
N LEU A 154 -18.92 -2.60 27.29
CA LEU A 154 -18.19 -3.84 27.04
C LEU A 154 -17.90 -4.07 25.55
N SER A 155 -18.68 -3.51 24.62
CA SER A 155 -18.49 -3.75 23.19
C SER A 155 -17.07 -3.45 22.64
N PRO A 156 -16.37 -2.36 23.00
CA PRO A 156 -15.00 -2.12 22.53
C PRO A 156 -13.97 -3.07 23.14
N VAL A 157 -14.32 -3.81 24.20
CA VAL A 157 -13.43 -4.83 24.73
C VAL A 157 -13.21 -5.91 23.67
N PHE A 158 -14.24 -6.26 22.89
CA PHE A 158 -14.16 -7.35 21.90
C PHE A 158 -13.34 -7.02 20.64
N CYS A 159 -12.78 -5.80 20.52
CA CYS A 159 -11.61 -5.53 19.66
C CYS A 159 -10.44 -4.94 20.46
N ALA A 160 -10.54 -3.68 20.88
CA ALA A 160 -9.43 -2.94 21.48
C ALA A 160 -8.95 -3.57 22.79
N GLY A 161 -9.87 -3.96 23.68
CA GLY A 161 -9.54 -4.57 24.96
C GLY A 161 -8.84 -5.93 24.81
N LEU A 162 -9.38 -6.80 23.97
CA LEU A 162 -8.81 -8.11 23.69
C LEU A 162 -7.45 -8.01 23.01
N THR A 163 -7.26 -7.03 22.12
CA THR A 163 -5.98 -6.81 21.42
C THR A 163 -4.87 -6.42 22.41
N VAL A 164 -5.14 -5.49 23.33
CA VAL A 164 -4.13 -5.09 24.32
C VAL A 164 -3.94 -6.15 25.41
N TRP A 165 -4.95 -6.99 25.66
CA TRP A 165 -4.80 -8.17 26.50
C TRP A 165 -3.83 -9.19 25.90
N ASP A 166 -3.99 -9.56 24.62
CA ASP A 166 -3.03 -10.43 23.92
C ASP A 166 -1.62 -9.82 23.91
N ALA A 167 -1.52 -8.49 23.76
CA ALA A 167 -0.23 -7.80 23.86
C ALA A 167 0.44 -7.98 25.23
N LEU A 168 -0.33 -7.88 26.32
CA LEU A 168 0.16 -8.09 27.68
C LEU A 168 0.47 -9.57 27.96
N GLU A 169 -0.35 -10.51 27.47
CA GLU A 169 -0.09 -11.96 27.59
C GLU A 169 1.19 -12.38 26.83
N ARG A 170 1.53 -11.72 25.72
CA ARG A 170 2.79 -11.94 24.98
C ARG A 170 3.99 -11.28 25.65
N ALA A 171 3.80 -10.07 26.16
CA ALA A 171 4.82 -9.38 26.95
C ALA A 171 5.23 -10.22 28.16
N LYS A 172 4.25 -10.79 28.87
CA LYS A 172 4.39 -11.50 30.16
C LYS A 172 5.15 -10.66 31.19
N PRO A 173 4.68 -9.42 31.47
CA PRO A 173 5.39 -8.55 32.40
C PRO A 173 5.37 -9.12 33.81
N SER A 174 6.50 -9.03 34.51
CA SER A 174 6.61 -9.28 35.94
C SER A 174 6.23 -8.02 36.73
N ALA A 175 5.89 -8.17 38.02
CA ALA A 175 5.66 -7.04 38.92
C ALA A 175 6.89 -6.13 39.09
N SER A 176 8.09 -6.64 38.79
CA SER A 176 9.34 -5.86 38.79
C SER A 176 9.56 -5.03 37.53
N ASP A 177 8.78 -5.29 36.48
CA ASP A 177 9.02 -4.74 35.15
C ASP A 177 8.37 -3.37 35.00
N THR A 178 8.92 -2.59 34.07
CA THR A 178 8.29 -1.37 33.58
C THR A 178 7.79 -1.58 32.15
N VAL A 179 6.49 -1.34 31.95
CA VAL A 179 5.83 -1.34 30.64
C VAL A 179 5.66 0.10 30.18
N ALA A 180 6.32 0.46 29.07
CA ALA A 180 6.05 1.71 28.38
C ALA A 180 4.96 1.50 27.33
N ILE A 181 4.00 2.43 27.26
CA ILE A 181 2.91 2.40 26.29
C ILE A 181 3.06 3.61 25.39
N ILE A 182 3.31 3.40 24.10
CA ILE A 182 3.50 4.49 23.13
C ILE A 182 2.24 4.64 22.27
N GLY A 183 1.50 5.72 22.54
CA GLY A 183 0.17 6.00 22.01
C GLY A 183 -0.89 5.93 23.11
N ALA A 184 -1.21 7.05 23.75
CA ALA A 184 -2.14 7.15 24.89
C ALA A 184 -3.63 7.29 24.49
N GLY A 185 -3.97 6.99 23.23
CA GLY A 185 -5.34 6.96 22.72
C GLY A 185 -6.15 5.74 23.21
N GLY A 186 -7.26 5.40 22.53
CA GLY A 186 -8.21 4.37 22.95
C GLY A 186 -7.57 3.02 23.36
N LEU A 187 -6.73 2.43 22.50
CA LEU A 187 -6.02 1.19 22.85
C LEU A 187 -5.01 1.41 23.99
N GLY A 188 -4.21 2.47 23.92
CA GLY A 188 -3.20 2.73 24.96
C GLY A 188 -3.79 2.96 26.34
N ALA A 189 -4.96 3.59 26.42
CA ALA A 189 -5.68 3.78 27.66
C ALA A 189 -6.13 2.45 28.28
N LEU A 190 -6.57 1.49 27.46
CA LEU A 190 -6.91 0.13 27.93
C LEU A 190 -5.65 -0.66 28.31
N ALA A 191 -4.58 -0.56 27.51
CA ALA A 191 -3.30 -1.19 27.83
C ALA A 191 -2.76 -0.69 29.19
N ALA A 192 -2.86 0.63 29.46
CA ALA A 192 -2.42 1.23 30.72
C ALA A 192 -3.28 0.75 31.89
N GLN A 193 -4.60 0.73 31.72
CA GLN A 193 -5.53 0.20 32.73
C GLN A 193 -5.22 -1.26 33.07
N TYR A 194 -5.02 -2.11 32.06
CA TYR A 194 -4.79 -3.53 32.28
C TYR A 194 -3.42 -3.79 32.89
N ALA A 195 -2.37 -3.16 32.38
CA ALA A 195 -1.01 -3.27 32.93
C ALA A 195 -0.92 -2.78 34.38
N SER A 196 -1.56 -1.64 34.69
CA SER A 196 -1.66 -1.13 36.05
C SER A 196 -2.40 -2.10 36.97
N ALA A 197 -3.53 -2.67 36.52
CA ALA A 197 -4.30 -3.64 37.30
C ALA A 197 -3.60 -5.01 37.48
N MET A 198 -2.62 -5.32 36.63
CA MET A 198 -1.68 -6.44 36.79
C MET A 198 -0.58 -6.15 37.82
N GLY A 199 -0.48 -4.91 38.33
CA GLY A 199 0.51 -4.50 39.32
C GLY A 199 1.88 -4.18 38.74
N VAL A 200 1.94 -3.86 37.44
CA VAL A 200 3.18 -3.53 36.73
C VAL A 200 3.30 -2.01 36.63
N LYS A 201 4.52 -1.48 36.68
CA LYS A 201 4.76 -0.05 36.51
C LYS A 201 4.50 0.37 35.06
N VAL A 202 3.70 1.42 34.87
CA VAL A 202 3.29 1.93 33.56
C VAL A 202 3.86 3.32 33.30
N ILE A 203 4.54 3.50 32.17
CA ILE A 203 4.94 4.81 31.64
C ILE A 203 4.22 5.07 30.32
N ALA A 204 3.35 6.07 30.26
CA ALA A 204 2.63 6.41 29.04
C ALA A 204 3.35 7.50 28.23
N LEU A 205 3.50 7.29 26.93
CA LEU A 205 4.15 8.20 25.99
C LEU A 205 3.15 8.58 24.89
N ASP A 206 3.04 9.86 24.59
CA ASP A 206 2.25 10.37 23.47
C ASP A 206 2.78 11.74 23.03
N VAL A 207 2.29 12.26 21.91
CA VAL A 207 2.53 13.66 21.51
C VAL A 207 1.42 14.59 22.03
N LYS A 208 0.25 14.07 22.41
CA LYS A 208 -0.92 14.83 22.87
C LYS A 208 -1.00 14.84 24.40
N ASP A 209 -0.83 16.02 25.00
CA ASP A 209 -0.90 16.19 26.46
C ASP A 209 -2.25 15.82 27.06
N GLU A 210 -3.35 16.03 26.34
CA GLU A 210 -4.69 15.71 26.81
C GLU A 210 -4.90 14.21 27.06
N GLN A 211 -4.33 13.36 26.20
CA GLN A 211 -4.40 11.91 26.35
C GLN A 211 -3.55 11.45 27.54
N LEU A 212 -2.34 12.00 27.67
CA LEU A 212 -1.46 11.74 28.82
C LEU A 212 -2.10 12.16 30.14
N LYS A 213 -2.67 13.37 30.18
CA LYS A 213 -3.39 13.89 31.35
C LYS A 213 -4.51 12.95 31.76
N THR A 214 -5.27 12.42 30.80
CA THR A 214 -6.36 11.47 31.09
C THR A 214 -5.86 10.23 31.82
N LEU A 215 -4.75 9.64 31.39
CA LEU A 215 -4.18 8.45 32.03
C LEU A 215 -3.57 8.72 33.41
N LYS A 216 -2.97 9.91 33.55
CA LYS A 216 -2.46 10.37 34.84
C LYS A 216 -3.60 10.60 35.84
N ASP A 217 -4.64 11.32 35.43
CA ASP A 217 -5.80 11.64 36.26
C ASP A 217 -6.60 10.38 36.66
N SER A 218 -6.57 9.33 35.83
CA SER A 218 -7.16 8.02 36.19
C SER A 218 -6.24 7.10 36.99
N ASN A 219 -5.03 7.53 37.36
CA ASN A 219 -4.01 6.71 38.03
C ASN A 219 -3.72 5.38 37.32
N THR A 220 -3.81 5.36 35.98
CA THR A 220 -3.52 4.17 35.16
C THR A 220 -2.09 4.19 34.61
N ALA A 221 -1.39 5.30 34.77
CA ALA A 221 0.02 5.45 34.45
C ALA A 221 0.76 6.06 35.65
N ASP A 222 1.85 5.43 36.08
CA ASP A 222 2.73 5.94 37.14
C ASP A 222 3.51 7.18 36.70
N ALA A 223 3.80 7.26 35.40
CA ALA A 223 4.43 8.41 34.77
C ALA A 223 3.91 8.63 33.36
N THR A 224 3.98 9.88 32.90
CA THR A 224 3.57 10.29 31.56
C THR A 224 4.65 11.17 30.92
N LEU A 225 4.92 11.00 29.63
CA LEU A 225 5.91 11.79 28.90
C LEU A 225 5.37 12.24 27.54
N ASN A 226 5.35 13.55 27.30
CA ASN A 226 5.14 14.09 25.96
C ASN A 226 6.42 13.94 25.13
N THR A 227 6.36 13.23 24.01
CA THR A 227 7.53 12.95 23.16
C THR A 227 7.72 13.95 22.01
N ARG A 228 6.82 14.91 21.83
CA ARG A 228 6.89 15.89 20.75
C ARG A 228 8.17 16.72 20.84
N GLY A 229 8.96 16.70 19.77
CA GLY A 229 10.17 17.51 19.64
C GLY A 229 11.36 17.01 20.45
N LEU A 230 11.27 15.85 21.10
CA LEU A 230 12.42 15.23 21.74
C LEU A 230 13.31 14.54 20.70
N SER A 231 14.62 14.76 20.81
CA SER A 231 15.61 13.88 20.17
C SER A 231 15.65 12.52 20.85
N GLU A 232 16.25 11.52 20.20
CA GLU A 232 16.38 10.16 20.74
C GLU A 232 17.12 10.15 22.09
N ASP A 233 18.24 10.86 22.20
CA ASP A 233 19.02 10.94 23.45
C ASP A 233 18.21 11.57 24.59
N GLN A 234 17.44 12.62 24.29
CA GLN A 234 16.56 13.25 25.28
C GLN A 234 15.42 12.34 25.72
N LEU A 235 14.85 11.57 24.78
CA LEU A 235 13.82 10.57 25.08
C LEU A 235 14.38 9.50 26.02
N VAL A 236 15.54 8.92 25.68
CA VAL A 236 16.19 7.88 26.48
C VAL A 236 16.51 8.39 27.89
N ALA A 237 17.12 9.57 28.00
CA ALA A 237 17.45 10.17 29.30
C ALA A 237 16.20 10.40 30.16
N LYS A 238 15.13 10.98 29.59
CA LYS A 238 13.88 11.21 30.32
C LYS A 238 13.21 9.91 30.76
N ILE A 239 13.24 8.87 29.94
CA ILE A 239 12.67 7.57 30.32
C ILE A 239 13.48 6.94 31.45
N GLN A 240 14.81 7.03 31.41
CA GLN A 240 15.66 6.57 32.50
C GLN A 240 15.34 7.33 33.80
N ASP A 241 15.20 8.66 33.75
CA ASP A 241 14.83 9.46 34.92
C ASP A 241 13.48 9.01 35.51
N LEU A 242 12.47 8.83 34.66
CA LEU A 242 11.15 8.32 35.06
C LEU A 242 11.20 6.87 35.55
N ASN A 243 12.24 6.14 35.19
CA ASN A 243 12.41 4.72 35.49
C ASN A 243 13.65 4.40 36.34
N ARG A 244 13.94 5.27 37.33
CA ARG A 244 14.99 5.03 38.35
C ARG A 244 16.37 4.76 37.74
N GLY A 245 16.72 5.50 36.70
CA GLY A 245 17.98 5.38 35.95
C GLY A 245 18.06 4.18 35.00
N ARG A 246 16.97 3.43 34.77
CA ARG A 246 16.98 2.22 33.93
C ARG A 246 16.13 2.37 32.67
N PRO A 247 16.50 1.73 31.55
CA PRO A 247 15.59 1.53 30.43
C PRO A 247 14.36 0.68 30.80
N VAL A 248 13.36 0.59 29.92
CA VAL A 248 12.11 -0.16 30.19
C VAL A 248 12.20 -1.62 29.74
N ASP A 249 11.46 -2.50 30.40
CA ASP A 249 11.48 -3.94 30.16
C ASP A 249 10.67 -4.33 28.92
N THR A 250 9.51 -3.69 28.76
CA THR A 250 8.61 -3.91 27.63
C THR A 250 8.10 -2.58 27.10
N VAL A 251 7.94 -2.49 25.77
CA VAL A 251 7.22 -1.42 25.10
C VAL A 251 6.01 -2.00 24.37
N ILE A 252 4.81 -1.47 24.60
CA ILE A 252 3.62 -1.76 23.80
C ILE A 252 3.34 -0.55 22.91
N VAL A 253 3.42 -0.74 21.59
CA VAL A 253 3.21 0.33 20.62
C VAL A 253 1.78 0.25 20.08
N THR A 254 0.93 1.16 20.55
CA THR A 254 -0.47 1.30 20.12
C THR A 254 -0.66 2.40 19.06
N SER A 255 0.38 3.21 18.81
CA SER A 255 0.42 4.21 17.74
C SER A 255 0.74 3.59 16.37
N GLY A 256 0.06 4.05 15.33
CA GLY A 256 0.36 3.72 13.92
C GLY A 256 1.49 4.57 13.31
N ALA A 257 2.35 5.19 14.12
CA ALA A 257 3.45 6.01 13.62
C ALA A 257 4.77 5.23 13.62
N VAL A 258 5.52 5.27 12.51
CA VAL A 258 6.87 4.65 12.42
C VAL A 258 7.79 5.17 13.53
N ALA A 259 7.74 6.47 13.83
CA ALA A 259 8.54 7.08 14.90
C ALA A 259 8.26 6.48 16.29
N ALA A 260 7.04 5.99 16.56
CA ALA A 260 6.69 5.34 17.82
C ALA A 260 7.43 4.01 18.00
N TYR A 261 7.59 3.25 16.92
CA TYR A 261 8.36 2.00 16.92
C TYR A 261 9.83 2.25 17.17
N LEU A 262 10.44 3.20 16.45
CA LEU A 262 11.86 3.54 16.62
C LEU A 262 12.14 4.07 18.03
N SER A 263 11.28 4.95 18.54
CA SER A 263 11.31 5.45 19.92
C SER A 263 11.17 4.32 20.94
N GLY A 264 10.32 3.32 20.67
CA GLY A 264 10.17 2.16 21.51
C GLY A 264 11.44 1.33 21.59
N LEU A 265 12.11 1.10 20.46
CA LEU A 265 13.34 0.31 20.41
C LEU A 265 14.50 0.99 21.17
N SER A 266 14.62 2.31 21.09
CA SER A 266 15.71 3.04 21.75
C SER A 266 15.62 2.96 23.28
N ILE A 267 14.41 2.99 23.85
CA ILE A 267 14.18 3.05 25.31
C ILE A 267 14.14 1.69 26.02
N LEU A 268 14.18 0.58 25.27
CA LEU A 268 14.19 -0.77 25.88
C LEU A 268 15.47 -1.02 26.69
N LYS A 269 15.46 -2.02 27.57
CA LYS A 269 16.69 -2.62 28.10
C LYS A 269 17.27 -3.64 27.10
N PRO A 270 18.51 -4.13 27.28
CA PRO A 270 18.94 -5.37 26.62
C PRO A 270 17.97 -6.52 26.93
N GLU A 271 17.69 -7.36 25.93
CA GLU A 271 16.67 -8.43 25.96
C GLU A 271 15.22 -7.93 26.14
N GLY A 272 15.00 -6.62 26.03
CA GLY A 272 13.68 -6.02 26.11
C GLY A 272 12.78 -6.40 24.93
N LYS A 273 11.46 -6.35 25.15
CA LYS A 273 10.44 -6.70 24.17
C LYS A 273 9.67 -5.48 23.67
N LEU A 274 9.57 -5.33 22.36
CA LEU A 274 8.59 -4.45 21.72
C LEU A 274 7.41 -5.30 21.24
N ILE A 275 6.21 -4.99 21.74
CA ILE A 275 4.96 -5.59 21.28
C ILE A 275 4.25 -4.63 20.32
N ALA A 276 4.21 -5.02 19.05
CA ALA A 276 3.61 -4.27 17.96
C ALA A 276 2.09 -4.47 17.93
N VAL A 277 1.33 -3.38 18.05
CA VAL A 277 -0.14 -3.38 17.99
C VAL A 277 -0.66 -2.38 16.95
N GLY A 278 -0.24 -1.11 17.04
CA GLY A 278 -0.66 -0.06 16.11
C GLY A 278 0.02 -0.22 14.75
N LEU A 279 -0.73 -0.30 13.65
CA LEU A 279 -0.16 -0.57 12.33
C LEU A 279 0.20 0.73 11.59
N PRO A 280 1.47 1.00 11.29
CA PRO A 280 1.85 2.09 10.39
C PRO A 280 1.57 1.74 8.92
N HIS A 281 1.30 2.77 8.11
CA HIS A 281 1.15 2.60 6.65
C HIS A 281 2.51 2.32 5.99
N ASP A 282 3.55 3.01 6.43
CA ASP A 282 4.90 2.84 5.91
C ASP A 282 5.66 1.72 6.65
N PRO A 283 6.59 1.01 5.97
CA PRO A 283 7.47 0.05 6.62
C PRO A 283 8.27 0.68 7.78
N VAL A 284 8.48 -0.09 8.85
CA VAL A 284 9.30 0.33 10.00
C VAL A 284 10.77 -0.01 9.74
N PRO A 285 11.68 0.97 9.56
CA PRO A 285 13.08 0.72 9.22
C PRO A 285 13.89 0.36 10.46
N VAL A 286 13.91 -0.92 10.84
CA VAL A 286 14.67 -1.39 12.02
C VAL A 286 16.12 -1.70 11.65
N ALA A 287 17.07 -1.03 12.30
CA ALA A 287 18.50 -1.32 12.15
C ALA A 287 18.86 -2.66 12.81
N ALA A 288 19.26 -3.66 12.02
CA ALA A 288 19.60 -5.00 12.51
C ALA A 288 20.67 -4.99 13.61
N GLY A 289 21.67 -4.10 13.51
CA GLY A 289 22.70 -3.96 14.54
C GLY A 289 22.16 -3.58 15.91
N MET A 290 21.08 -2.78 15.97
CA MET A 290 20.43 -2.44 17.24
C MET A 290 19.76 -3.67 17.87
N LEU A 291 19.15 -4.53 17.05
CA LEU A 291 18.53 -5.78 17.52
C LEU A 291 19.58 -6.76 18.04
N THR A 292 20.65 -6.99 17.29
CA THR A 292 21.66 -8.01 17.63
C THR A 292 22.51 -7.60 18.83
N MET A 293 22.94 -6.35 18.90
CA MET A 293 23.83 -5.87 19.99
C MET A 293 23.12 -5.83 21.35
N ARG A 294 21.79 -5.73 21.36
CA ARG A 294 20.98 -5.64 22.58
C ARG A 294 20.03 -6.82 22.76
N CYS A 295 20.12 -7.85 21.90
CA CYS A 295 19.24 -9.02 21.88
C CYS A 295 17.74 -8.67 21.99
N LEU A 296 17.30 -7.61 21.30
CA LEU A 296 15.91 -7.14 21.40
C LEU A 296 14.96 -8.09 20.68
N CYS A 297 13.74 -8.20 21.21
CA CYS A 297 12.65 -8.94 20.59
C CYS A 297 11.58 -7.98 20.06
N ILE A 298 11.16 -8.15 18.81
CA ILE A 298 9.95 -7.51 18.26
C ILE A 298 8.92 -8.61 18.02
N GLN A 299 7.73 -8.44 18.60
CA GLN A 299 6.65 -9.41 18.48
C GLN A 299 5.33 -8.71 18.18
N GLY A 300 4.54 -9.25 17.24
CA GLY A 300 3.18 -8.77 16.99
C GLY A 300 2.18 -9.31 18.01
N ALA A 301 1.15 -8.51 18.30
CA ALA A 301 -0.03 -8.93 19.04
C ALA A 301 -1.30 -8.61 18.23
N LYS A 302 -2.33 -9.43 18.40
CA LYS A 302 -3.62 -9.29 17.71
C LYS A 302 -4.75 -9.84 18.58
N LEU A 303 -5.98 -9.89 18.07
CA LEU A 303 -7.09 -10.51 18.81
C LEU A 303 -6.77 -11.98 19.18
N PRO A 304 -6.88 -12.35 20.47
CA PRO A 304 -6.66 -13.72 20.92
C PRO A 304 -7.82 -14.62 20.48
N GLY A 305 -7.60 -15.93 20.52
CA GLY A 305 -8.70 -16.90 20.40
C GLY A 305 -9.61 -16.90 21.63
N LYS A 306 -10.70 -17.67 21.55
CA LYS A 306 -11.76 -17.75 22.58
C LYS A 306 -11.26 -17.82 24.03
N GLU A 307 -10.32 -18.73 24.33
CA GLU A 307 -9.81 -18.91 25.69
C GLU A 307 -9.09 -17.68 26.23
N GLY A 308 -8.30 -17.01 25.40
CA GLY A 308 -7.63 -15.75 25.78
C GLY A 308 -8.65 -14.63 25.98
N ALA A 309 -9.71 -14.61 25.17
CA ALA A 309 -10.80 -13.66 25.35
C ALA A 309 -11.61 -13.90 26.62
N GLU A 310 -11.85 -15.16 26.99
CA GLU A 310 -12.49 -15.54 28.25
C GLU A 310 -11.63 -15.15 29.46
N ARG A 311 -10.31 -15.36 29.41
CA ARG A 311 -9.38 -14.89 30.46
C ARG A 311 -9.39 -13.38 30.62
N CYS A 312 -9.39 -12.65 29.50
CA CYS A 312 -9.51 -11.19 29.52
C CYS A 312 -10.81 -10.74 30.20
N LEU A 313 -11.93 -11.33 29.77
CA LEU A 313 -13.25 -10.99 30.30
C LEU A 313 -13.34 -11.26 31.82
N ASP A 314 -12.83 -12.40 32.27
CA ASP A 314 -12.75 -12.74 33.69
C ASP A 314 -11.88 -11.73 34.45
N PHE A 315 -10.70 -11.39 33.93
CA PHE A 315 -9.80 -10.41 34.53
C PHE A 315 -10.46 -9.03 34.70
N ILE A 316 -11.01 -8.48 33.62
CA ILE A 316 -11.59 -7.13 33.65
C ILE A 316 -12.84 -7.09 34.54
N THR A 317 -13.63 -8.16 34.57
CA THR A 317 -14.84 -8.22 35.40
C THR A 317 -14.46 -8.27 36.88
N ARG A 318 -13.49 -9.11 37.26
CA ARG A 318 -13.00 -9.19 38.65
C ARG A 318 -12.34 -7.90 39.13
N LYS A 319 -11.66 -7.19 38.23
CA LYS A 319 -10.97 -5.93 38.53
C LYS A 319 -11.87 -4.70 38.38
N GLY A 320 -13.11 -4.87 37.91
CA GLY A 320 -14.03 -3.76 37.66
C GLY A 320 -13.54 -2.80 36.56
N LEU A 321 -12.78 -3.31 35.59
CA LEU A 321 -12.19 -2.51 34.51
C LEU A 321 -13.19 -2.45 33.36
N LEU A 322 -13.75 -1.27 33.11
CA LEU A 322 -14.57 -1.02 31.94
C LEU A 322 -14.01 0.16 31.16
N PRO A 323 -13.99 0.10 29.81
CA PRO A 323 -13.60 1.23 29.00
C PRO A 323 -14.40 2.48 29.33
N LYS A 324 -13.74 3.65 29.31
CA LYS A 324 -14.44 4.94 29.27
C LYS A 324 -14.95 5.20 27.86
N ILE A 325 -16.17 5.71 27.79
CA ILE A 325 -16.94 5.78 26.54
C ILE A 325 -17.52 7.17 26.38
N ASN A 326 -17.83 7.56 25.15
CA ASN A 326 -18.55 8.81 24.92
C ASN A 326 -19.90 8.78 25.69
N PRO A 327 -20.21 9.78 26.53
CA PRO A 327 -21.47 9.81 27.27
C PRO A 327 -22.70 10.02 26.37
N ARG A 328 -22.52 10.53 25.14
CA ARG A 328 -23.60 10.64 24.16
C ARG A 328 -24.05 9.25 23.71
N LYS A 329 -25.37 9.05 23.68
CA LYS A 329 -26.00 7.84 23.14
C LYS A 329 -26.20 8.04 21.64
N PHE A 330 -25.42 7.34 20.82
CA PHE A 330 -25.59 7.29 19.37
C PHE A 330 -26.43 6.09 18.96
N VAL A 331 -27.29 6.23 17.95
CA VAL A 331 -28.05 5.14 17.29
C VAL A 331 -27.40 4.72 15.97
N LEU A 332 -27.97 3.74 15.26
CA LEU A 332 -27.40 3.24 13.99
C LEU A 332 -27.25 4.37 12.97
N GLU A 333 -28.30 5.17 12.82
CA GLU A 333 -28.37 6.27 11.86
C GLU A 333 -27.37 7.40 12.15
N ASP A 334 -26.79 7.45 13.36
CA ASP A 334 -25.76 8.43 13.74
C ASP A 334 -24.34 7.99 13.31
N LEU A 335 -24.15 6.82 12.69
CA LEU A 335 -22.81 6.30 12.39
C LEU A 335 -21.98 7.21 11.49
N ASN A 336 -22.61 7.91 10.54
CA ASN A 336 -21.91 8.89 9.70
C ASN A 336 -21.35 10.04 10.55
N GLU A 337 -22.12 10.53 11.53
CA GLU A 337 -21.65 11.56 12.46
C GLU A 337 -20.50 11.02 13.34
N MET A 338 -20.61 9.78 13.81
CA MET A 338 -19.54 9.14 14.58
C MET A 338 -18.24 9.03 13.78
N ILE A 339 -18.34 8.64 12.51
CA ILE A 339 -17.20 8.61 11.58
C ILE A 339 -16.58 9.99 11.45
N ASP A 340 -17.38 11.05 11.28
CA ASP A 340 -16.89 12.42 11.16
C ASP A 340 -16.22 12.91 12.45
N LEU A 341 -16.78 12.58 13.62
CA LEU A 341 -16.18 12.89 14.93
C LEU A 341 -14.83 12.20 15.13
N MET A 342 -14.68 10.95 14.67
CA MET A 342 -13.42 10.22 14.70
C MET A 342 -12.40 10.80 13.71
N ARG A 343 -12.81 11.09 12.47
CA ARG A 343 -11.95 11.73 11.44
C ARG A 343 -11.44 13.09 11.89
N ALA A 344 -12.28 13.89 12.55
CA ALA A 344 -11.89 15.20 13.06
C ALA A 344 -10.92 15.14 14.26
N ASN A 345 -10.52 13.94 14.73
CA ASN A 345 -9.73 13.74 15.95
C ASN A 345 -10.39 14.38 17.20
N LYS A 346 -11.71 14.59 17.17
CA LYS A 346 -12.48 15.25 18.25
C LYS A 346 -13.00 14.25 19.29
N THR A 347 -12.66 12.98 19.17
CA THR A 347 -13.05 11.92 20.10
C THR A 347 -11.85 11.45 20.90
N LEU A 348 -11.88 11.72 22.21
CA LEU A 348 -10.86 11.29 23.19
C LEU A 348 -11.15 9.91 23.78
N LEU A 349 -12.34 9.37 23.53
CA LEU A 349 -12.87 8.16 24.12
C LEU A 349 -13.38 7.23 23.01
N LEU A 350 -13.41 5.93 23.30
CA LEU A 350 -13.97 4.91 22.40
C LEU A 350 -15.40 5.35 22.01
N SER A 351 -15.60 5.55 20.72
CA SER A 351 -16.85 6.03 20.12
C SER A 351 -17.87 4.89 20.17
N ILE A 352 -18.62 4.82 21.27
CA ILE A 352 -19.60 3.76 21.45
C ILE A 352 -20.92 4.15 20.81
N ALA A 353 -21.32 3.39 19.80
CA ALA A 353 -22.68 3.41 19.31
C ALA A 353 -23.53 2.53 20.22
N ARG A 354 -24.58 3.09 20.80
CA ARG A 354 -25.68 2.29 21.31
C ARG A 354 -26.70 2.16 20.19
N VAL A 355 -26.49 1.23 19.28
CA VAL A 355 -27.56 0.86 18.34
C VAL A 355 -28.68 0.14 19.13
N ILE A 356 -29.60 0.93 19.71
CA ILE A 356 -30.88 0.42 20.20
C ILE A 356 -31.73 0.15 18.97
N MET A 357 -31.70 -1.08 18.52
CA MET A 357 -32.71 -1.56 17.60
C MET A 357 -34.04 -1.54 18.34
N ARG A 358 -35.01 -0.78 17.81
CA ARG A 358 -36.35 -0.64 18.40
C ARG A 358 -36.87 -2.04 18.65
N THR A 359 -36.94 -2.44 19.92
CA THR A 359 -37.81 -3.53 20.31
C THR A 359 -39.22 -3.09 19.92
N THR A 360 -39.86 -3.87 19.06
CA THR A 360 -41.28 -3.80 18.73
C THR A 360 -42.09 -3.52 20.00
N THR A 361 -42.48 -2.27 20.21
CA THR A 361 -43.34 -1.87 21.33
C THR A 361 -44.74 -1.56 20.80
N ARG A 362 -45.67 -2.45 21.18
CA ARG A 362 -47.10 -2.23 21.44
C ARG A 362 -48.03 -1.74 20.31
N GLN A 363 -47.56 -1.01 19.30
CA GLN A 363 -48.41 -0.53 18.19
C GLN A 363 -48.65 -1.60 17.11
N ASP A 364 -47.78 -2.61 16.98
CA ASP A 364 -47.92 -3.64 15.95
C ASP A 364 -48.97 -4.72 16.28
N GLN A 365 -49.40 -4.83 17.54
CA GLN A 365 -50.51 -5.74 17.92
C GLN A 365 -51.89 -5.19 17.54
N GLU A 366 -52.05 -3.85 17.50
CA GLU A 366 -53.32 -3.24 17.10
C GLU A 366 -53.47 -3.19 15.57
N HIS A 367 -52.36 -3.10 14.83
CA HIS A 367 -52.38 -3.01 13.36
C HIS A 367 -52.67 -4.35 12.66
N GLN A 368 -52.46 -5.48 13.35
CA GLN A 368 -52.73 -6.83 12.82
C GLN A 368 -54.21 -7.23 12.85
N MET A 369 -55.06 -6.52 13.62
CA MET A 369 -56.51 -6.76 13.65
C MET A 369 -57.30 -5.93 12.62
N ALA A 370 -56.69 -4.93 11.99
CA ALA A 370 -57.41 -3.95 11.15
C ALA A 370 -57.28 -4.15 9.63
N LYS A 371 -56.53 -5.16 9.14
CA LYS A 371 -56.31 -5.39 7.70
C LYS A 371 -56.78 -6.76 7.22
N HIS A 372 -58.02 -7.10 7.56
CA HIS A 372 -58.81 -8.11 6.84
C HIS A 372 -60.07 -7.44 6.30
N SER A 373 -59.91 -6.59 5.30
CA SER A 373 -61.00 -6.25 4.38
C SER A 373 -60.46 -5.52 3.16
N TYR A 374 -61.01 -5.90 2.02
CA TYR A 374 -60.88 -5.34 0.68
C TYR A 374 -59.78 -5.89 -0.25
N TYR A 375 -60.31 -6.51 -1.29
CA TYR A 375 -59.75 -7.25 -2.38
C TYR A 375 -59.64 -6.34 -3.64
N LEU A 376 -58.70 -6.71 -4.52
CA LEU A 376 -58.65 -6.54 -5.99
C LEU A 376 -57.85 -5.37 -6.64
N SER A 377 -56.90 -5.85 -7.45
CA SER A 377 -56.48 -5.46 -8.81
C SER A 377 -55.57 -4.25 -9.10
N ASP A 378 -54.43 -4.62 -9.68
CA ASP A 378 -53.82 -4.16 -10.94
C ASP A 378 -52.71 -3.09 -11.03
N SER A 379 -51.61 -3.58 -11.63
CA SER A 379 -50.62 -3.03 -12.58
C SER A 379 -50.07 -1.58 -12.48
N SER A 380 -48.73 -1.53 -12.28
CA SER A 380 -47.68 -0.74 -12.95
C SER A 380 -48.02 0.54 -13.74
N SER A 381 -47.43 1.68 -13.34
CA SER A 381 -46.90 2.77 -14.21
C SER A 381 -46.27 3.88 -13.34
N SER A 382 -44.94 3.91 -13.19
CA SER A 382 -43.97 4.72 -13.93
C SER A 382 -43.69 6.12 -13.33
N VAL A 383 -42.53 6.18 -12.66
CA VAL A 383 -41.82 7.37 -12.14
C VAL A 383 -41.47 8.39 -13.24
N ILE A 384 -41.64 8.01 -14.52
CA ILE A 384 -41.47 8.87 -15.70
C ILE A 384 -42.53 9.99 -15.75
N LYS A 385 -43.72 9.81 -15.16
CA LYS A 385 -44.74 10.87 -15.09
C LYS A 385 -44.45 11.98 -14.08
N ALA A 386 -43.62 11.72 -13.07
CA ALA A 386 -43.21 12.74 -12.11
C ALA A 386 -42.12 13.67 -12.66
N TRP A 387 -41.36 13.20 -13.66
CA TRP A 387 -40.22 13.93 -14.25
C TRP A 387 -40.65 14.93 -15.34
N ILE A 388 -41.76 14.66 -16.04
CA ILE A 388 -42.31 15.52 -17.10
C ILE A 388 -43.03 16.77 -16.54
N HIS A 389 -43.32 16.81 -15.24
CA HIS A 389 -44.05 17.91 -14.61
C HIS A 389 -43.15 19.06 -14.10
N GLN A 390 -41.83 18.87 -14.02
CA GLN A 390 -40.89 19.92 -13.61
C GLN A 390 -40.27 20.69 -14.79
N ILE A 391 -40.27 20.13 -16.00
CA ILE A 391 -39.73 20.79 -17.20
C ILE A 391 -40.74 21.78 -17.82
N HIS A 392 -42.03 21.61 -17.58
CA HIS A 392 -43.08 22.51 -18.08
C HIS A 392 -43.29 23.79 -17.26
N ALA A 393 -42.59 23.96 -16.13
CA ALA A 393 -42.73 25.14 -15.28
C ALA A 393 -41.69 26.25 -15.56
N ALA A 394 -40.76 26.05 -16.50
CA ALA A 394 -39.65 26.97 -16.76
C ALA A 394 -39.73 27.74 -18.10
N THR A 395 -40.79 27.55 -18.90
CA THR A 395 -40.87 28.14 -20.24
C THR A 395 -42.27 28.62 -20.58
N GLN A 396 -42.62 29.86 -20.18
CA GLN A 396 -43.61 30.71 -20.86
C GLN A 396 -43.71 32.14 -20.25
N SER A 397 -43.09 33.13 -20.91
CA SER A 397 -43.75 34.41 -21.25
C SER A 397 -42.88 35.19 -22.27
N PRO A 398 -43.44 35.75 -23.36
CA PRO A 398 -42.72 36.33 -24.49
C PRO A 398 -42.83 37.88 -24.57
N HIS A 399 -42.04 38.50 -25.45
CA HIS A 399 -42.25 39.74 -26.25
C HIS A 399 -40.85 40.36 -26.57
N SER A 400 -40.49 40.92 -27.72
CA SER A 400 -40.87 40.83 -29.14
C SER A 400 -39.95 41.80 -29.91
N TYR A 401 -39.38 41.38 -31.05
CA TYR A 401 -38.97 42.19 -32.23
C TYR A 401 -37.79 43.20 -32.09
N SER A 402 -36.90 43.47 -33.05
CA SER A 402 -36.32 42.87 -34.29
C SER A 402 -35.23 43.89 -34.78
N PRO A 403 -34.66 43.84 -36.00
CA PRO A 403 -33.22 43.63 -36.25
C PRO A 403 -32.52 44.84 -36.90
N ASP A 404 -31.20 44.76 -37.13
CA ASP A 404 -30.61 44.78 -38.48
C ASP A 404 -29.12 45.19 -38.57
N PHE A 405 -28.44 44.52 -39.51
CA PHE A 405 -27.25 44.90 -40.32
C PHE A 405 -25.89 45.09 -39.61
N ASP A 406 -24.73 44.77 -40.20
CA ASP A 406 -24.33 43.90 -41.32
C ASP A 406 -22.81 43.68 -41.24
N ILE A 407 -22.39 42.45 -41.54
CA ILE A 407 -21.24 42.01 -42.37
C ILE A 407 -19.84 42.68 -42.28
N MET A 408 -18.89 41.80 -41.89
CA MET A 408 -17.52 41.55 -42.42
C MET A 408 -16.47 42.67 -42.41
N SER A 409 -15.30 42.38 -41.82
CA SER A 409 -14.14 41.81 -42.57
C SER A 409 -12.79 41.93 -41.83
N HIS A 410 -12.01 40.84 -41.94
CA HIS A 410 -10.55 40.71 -42.02
C HIS A 410 -9.60 41.25 -40.92
N THR A 411 -8.86 40.30 -40.36
CA THR A 411 -7.53 40.40 -39.72
C THR A 411 -6.49 41.10 -40.62
N PRO A 412 -5.49 41.78 -40.04
CA PRO A 412 -4.13 41.23 -40.14
C PRO A 412 -3.26 41.37 -38.87
N SER A 413 -2.12 40.69 -38.95
CA SER A 413 -1.18 40.28 -37.90
C SER A 413 0.07 41.23 -37.83
N PRO A 414 1.22 40.91 -37.17
CA PRO A 414 1.95 41.79 -36.24
C PRO A 414 3.22 42.49 -36.82
N SER A 415 3.79 43.49 -36.12
CA SER A 415 5.16 43.96 -36.39
C SER A 415 5.99 44.46 -35.17
N LYS A 416 7.16 43.81 -35.01
CA LYS A 416 8.52 44.25 -34.64
C LYS A 416 8.80 45.41 -33.64
N ARG A 417 9.52 45.04 -32.56
CA ARG A 417 10.86 45.51 -32.09
C ARG A 417 11.09 47.00 -31.75
N ALA A 418 11.35 47.32 -30.47
CA ALA A 418 12.51 48.11 -29.98
C ALA A 418 12.54 48.28 -28.44
N LYS A 419 13.76 48.30 -27.87
CA LYS A 419 14.10 48.70 -26.48
C LYS A 419 14.13 50.24 -26.36
N THR A 420 13.81 50.79 -25.19
CA THR A 420 14.35 52.03 -24.54
C THR A 420 13.56 52.22 -23.21
N SER A 421 14.17 52.08 -22.04
CA SER A 421 14.95 53.04 -21.23
C SER A 421 14.12 53.92 -20.27
N HIS A 422 14.37 53.71 -18.97
CA HIS A 422 14.29 54.63 -17.82
C HIS A 422 12.97 55.33 -17.42
N GLY A 423 12.55 55.03 -16.18
CA GLY A 423 11.75 55.85 -15.27
C GLY A 423 12.13 55.50 -13.80
N PRO A 424 12.02 56.42 -12.83
CA PRO A 424 13.09 56.69 -11.87
C PRO A 424 13.06 55.87 -10.57
N LEU A 425 14.25 55.82 -9.96
CA LEU A 425 14.61 55.17 -8.69
C LEU A 425 14.14 56.00 -7.48
N ASP A 426 13.70 55.26 -6.46
CA ASP A 426 13.29 55.71 -5.13
C ASP A 426 14.48 56.29 -4.32
N PRO A 427 14.38 57.53 -3.82
CA PRO A 427 15.47 58.20 -3.10
C PRO A 427 15.64 57.81 -1.62
N ASN A 428 14.96 56.78 -1.09
CA ASN A 428 15.04 56.44 0.34
C ASN A 428 15.52 55.02 0.71
N ALA A 429 16.21 54.30 -0.17
CA ALA A 429 16.82 53.02 0.19
C ALA A 429 18.32 53.15 0.55
N THR A 430 18.61 53.02 1.85
CA THR A 430 19.96 53.12 2.45
C THR A 430 20.81 51.86 2.13
N PRO A 431 22.12 51.97 1.81
CA PRO A 431 22.92 50.86 1.26
C PRO A 431 23.57 49.96 2.34
N ARG A 432 23.49 48.62 2.15
CA ARG A 432 24.37 47.65 2.85
C ARG A 432 25.53 47.25 1.95
N VAL A 433 26.74 47.60 2.39
CA VAL A 433 28.02 47.27 1.74
C VAL A 433 28.47 45.87 2.16
N SER A 434 28.81 45.05 1.16
CA SER A 434 29.51 43.76 1.29
C SER A 434 31.03 43.97 1.28
N ILE A 435 31.73 43.43 2.29
CA ILE A 435 33.18 43.51 2.45
C ILE A 435 33.85 42.25 1.84
N PRO A 436 34.87 42.38 0.96
CA PRO A 436 35.76 41.28 0.54
C PRO A 436 37.00 41.15 1.47
N PRO A 437 37.72 40.01 1.45
CA PRO A 437 38.65 39.62 2.51
C PRO A 437 40.03 40.32 2.39
N PRO A 438 40.83 40.39 3.48
CA PRO A 438 42.20 40.87 3.37
C PRO A 438 43.18 39.72 3.08
N MET A 439 44.10 40.00 2.16
CA MET A 439 45.38 39.31 2.01
C MET A 439 46.41 39.91 2.98
N SER A 440 47.26 39.08 3.58
CA SER A 440 48.58 39.46 4.09
C SER A 440 49.53 38.26 4.03
N ASP A 441 50.71 38.48 3.45
CA ASP A 441 51.80 37.53 3.25
C ASP A 441 52.64 37.25 4.50
N ALA A 442 53.23 36.04 4.50
CA ALA A 442 54.64 35.73 4.78
C ALA A 442 55.01 34.85 5.99
N SER A 443 55.49 33.64 5.63
CA SER A 443 56.70 32.93 6.10
C SER A 443 56.62 31.80 7.15
N SER A 444 56.92 30.60 6.62
CA SER A 444 57.74 29.49 7.14
C SER A 444 57.34 28.72 8.41
N GLY A 445 57.04 27.43 8.21
CA GLY A 445 57.08 26.40 9.25
C GLY A 445 56.57 25.05 8.73
N VAL A 446 57.48 24.20 8.25
CA VAL A 446 57.22 22.80 7.84
C VAL A 446 57.02 21.94 9.09
N SER A 447 55.93 21.17 9.16
CA SER A 447 55.90 19.71 9.35
C SER A 447 54.66 19.19 10.09
N THR A 448 53.97 18.24 9.45
CA THR A 448 53.25 17.08 10.01
C THR A 448 52.19 17.28 11.11
N THR A 449 50.92 17.15 10.74
CA THR A 449 50.05 15.97 11.05
C THR A 449 48.59 16.38 10.86
N THR A 450 47.89 15.85 9.85
CA THR A 450 46.41 15.90 9.84
C THR A 450 45.80 14.63 9.27
N SER A 451 45.05 13.99 10.15
CA SER A 451 44.06 12.95 9.93
C SER A 451 43.14 13.29 8.75
N SER A 452 43.11 12.42 7.75
CA SER A 452 42.25 12.57 6.58
C SER A 452 40.80 12.17 6.90
N SER A 453 39.94 13.17 7.11
CA SER A 453 38.49 13.03 7.00
C SER A 453 38.12 12.81 5.52
N ARG A 454 37.61 11.62 5.17
CA ARG A 454 37.05 11.33 3.84
C ARG A 454 35.75 12.13 3.63
N LYS A 455 35.80 13.17 2.80
CA LYS A 455 34.59 13.83 2.22
C LYS A 455 34.09 13.01 1.03
N SER A 456 32.86 12.50 1.11
CA SER A 456 32.15 11.89 -0.02
C SER A 456 31.70 12.98 -1.00
N GLY A 457 32.45 13.19 -2.09
CA GLY A 457 32.04 14.08 -3.19
C GLY A 457 31.12 13.35 -4.17
N SER A 458 29.80 13.62 -4.12
CA SER A 458 28.89 13.19 -5.20
C SER A 458 29.06 14.09 -6.41
N VAL A 459 29.47 13.52 -7.55
CA VAL A 459 29.59 14.22 -8.84
C VAL A 459 28.18 14.59 -9.36
N SER A 460 28.01 15.80 -9.92
CA SER A 460 26.70 16.23 -10.43
C SER A 460 26.29 15.45 -11.69
N PRO A 461 24.98 15.25 -11.96
CA PRO A 461 24.50 14.51 -13.14
C PRO A 461 25.06 15.00 -14.49
N LYS A 462 25.19 16.32 -14.65
CA LYS A 462 25.77 16.93 -15.87
C LYS A 462 27.25 16.60 -16.04
N LYS A 463 28.00 16.59 -14.93
CA LYS A 463 29.42 16.23 -14.95
C LYS A 463 29.58 14.74 -15.26
N ARG A 464 28.73 13.88 -14.70
CA ARG A 464 28.69 12.44 -15.01
C ARG A 464 28.41 12.16 -16.49
N GLU A 465 27.42 12.83 -17.08
CA GLU A 465 27.12 12.69 -18.51
C GLU A 465 28.30 13.16 -19.39
N LEU A 466 28.99 14.25 -19.01
CA LEU A 466 30.18 14.72 -19.72
C LEU A 466 31.33 13.70 -19.66
N GLU A 467 31.57 13.14 -18.47
CA GLU A 467 32.59 12.10 -18.26
C GLU A 467 32.31 10.85 -19.10
N LEU A 468 31.05 10.42 -19.20
CA LEU A 468 30.65 9.29 -20.06
C LEU A 468 30.92 9.55 -21.55
N ARG A 469 30.75 10.79 -22.02
CA ARG A 469 31.04 11.17 -23.42
C ARG A 469 32.54 11.30 -23.71
N GLN A 470 33.35 11.45 -22.66
CA GLN A 470 34.80 11.61 -22.73
C GLN A 470 35.55 10.34 -22.25
N ALA A 471 34.82 9.23 -22.05
CA ALA A 471 35.44 7.97 -21.65
C ALA A 471 36.46 7.52 -22.70
N ILE A 472 37.57 6.95 -22.23
CA ILE A 472 38.75 6.66 -23.06
C ILE A 472 38.56 5.39 -23.90
N ASP A 473 37.76 4.44 -23.40
CA ASP A 473 37.58 3.11 -23.99
C ASP A 473 36.51 3.09 -25.09
N PHE A 474 35.27 3.42 -24.75
CA PHE A 474 34.13 3.46 -25.67
C PHE A 474 33.15 4.57 -25.26
N PRO A 475 33.42 5.84 -25.62
CA PRO A 475 32.61 6.99 -25.23
C PRO A 475 31.12 6.86 -25.58
N LEU A 476 30.28 7.50 -24.76
CA LEU A 476 28.83 7.52 -24.94
C LEU A 476 28.40 8.48 -26.06
N VAL A 477 27.58 7.98 -26.98
CA VAL A 477 26.88 8.75 -28.00
C VAL A 477 25.38 8.54 -27.88
N ARG A 478 24.59 9.62 -27.92
CA ARG A 478 23.13 9.57 -27.88
C ARG A 478 22.56 10.00 -29.22
N LYS A 479 21.68 9.18 -29.81
CA LYS A 479 20.99 9.45 -31.08
C LYS A 479 19.50 9.22 -30.89
N GLY A 480 18.63 9.93 -31.62
CA GLY A 480 17.20 9.64 -31.61
C GLY A 480 16.93 8.28 -32.27
N TYR A 481 16.03 7.47 -31.72
CA TYR A 481 15.75 6.14 -32.28
C TYR A 481 15.31 6.16 -33.76
N ARG A 482 14.73 7.27 -34.23
CA ARG A 482 14.32 7.48 -35.63
C ARG A 482 15.49 7.67 -36.60
N GLU A 483 16.69 7.91 -36.09
CA GLU A 483 17.91 8.03 -36.89
C GLU A 483 18.52 6.66 -37.24
N MET A 484 17.96 5.56 -36.72
CA MET A 484 18.38 4.20 -37.10
C MET A 484 18.05 3.93 -38.58
N GLN A 485 19.08 3.62 -39.37
CA GLN A 485 18.92 3.27 -40.79
C GLN A 485 18.22 1.91 -40.98
N HIS A 486 18.53 0.95 -40.11
CA HIS A 486 17.98 -0.42 -40.16
C HIS A 486 17.54 -0.84 -38.75
N PRO A 487 16.40 -0.33 -38.25
CA PRO A 487 15.94 -0.65 -36.90
C PRO A 487 15.63 -2.16 -36.78
N PRO A 488 16.13 -2.87 -35.75
CA PRO A 488 15.78 -4.26 -35.50
C PRO A 488 14.27 -4.49 -35.34
N ARG A 489 13.82 -5.72 -35.52
CA ARG A 489 12.38 -6.07 -35.48
C ARG A 489 11.71 -5.62 -34.18
N VAL A 490 12.35 -5.82 -33.03
CA VAL A 490 11.84 -5.31 -31.74
C VAL A 490 11.62 -3.80 -31.72
N VAL A 491 12.49 -3.00 -32.36
CA VAL A 491 12.33 -1.54 -32.44
C VAL A 491 11.17 -1.18 -33.35
N GLN A 492 11.02 -1.87 -34.48
CA GLN A 492 9.91 -1.67 -35.41
C GLN A 492 8.56 -2.02 -34.76
N ASP A 493 8.49 -3.16 -34.09
CA ASP A 493 7.30 -3.66 -33.41
C ASP A 493 6.88 -2.69 -32.30
N LEU A 494 7.82 -2.26 -31.45
CA LEU A 494 7.55 -1.30 -30.39
C LEU A 494 7.15 0.08 -30.96
N ALA A 495 7.77 0.54 -32.05
CA ALA A 495 7.38 1.77 -32.71
C ALA A 495 6.02 1.69 -33.41
N ALA A 496 5.59 0.50 -33.85
CA ALA A 496 4.26 0.26 -34.39
C ALA A 496 3.20 0.25 -33.26
N LEU A 497 3.45 -0.52 -32.19
CA LEU A 497 2.61 -0.57 -30.99
C LEU A 497 2.44 0.81 -30.36
N ALA A 498 3.50 1.62 -30.33
CA ALA A 498 3.46 2.98 -29.81
C ALA A 498 2.66 3.98 -30.68
N ARG A 499 2.46 3.69 -31.98
CA ARG A 499 1.79 4.61 -32.94
C ARG A 499 0.35 4.25 -33.22
N ALA A 500 0.03 2.96 -33.26
CA ALA A 500 -1.29 2.47 -33.58
C ALA A 500 -1.45 1.08 -32.98
N PRO A 501 -1.94 0.98 -31.72
CA PRO A 501 -2.46 -0.30 -31.28
C PRO A 501 -3.64 -0.65 -32.20
N LEU A 502 -3.68 -1.88 -32.68
CA LEU A 502 -4.85 -2.44 -33.34
C LEU A 502 -6.00 -2.43 -32.34
N ILE A 503 -6.77 -1.33 -32.27
CA ILE A 503 -8.05 -1.26 -31.55
C ILE A 503 -9.11 -1.84 -32.49
N PRO A 504 -9.96 -2.82 -32.10
CA PRO A 504 -10.92 -3.38 -33.03
C PRO A 504 -11.98 -2.30 -33.25
N HIS A 505 -12.63 -2.33 -34.41
CA HIS A 505 -13.57 -1.30 -34.83
C HIS A 505 -14.63 -0.95 -33.76
N GLN A 506 -15.08 -1.96 -33.01
CA GLN A 506 -16.04 -1.91 -31.91
C GLN A 506 -15.64 -1.03 -30.69
N PHE A 507 -14.37 -0.65 -30.53
CA PHE A 507 -13.91 0.22 -29.44
C PHE A 507 -13.61 1.66 -29.86
N ARG A 508 -13.48 1.95 -31.17
CA ARG A 508 -13.26 3.32 -31.65
C ARG A 508 -14.47 4.23 -31.41
N GLU A 509 -15.68 3.70 -31.53
CA GLU A 509 -16.92 4.45 -31.26
C GLU A 509 -17.14 4.68 -29.75
N ARG A 510 -16.74 3.73 -28.90
CA ARG A 510 -16.87 3.79 -27.43
C ARG A 510 -15.87 4.73 -26.76
N MET A 511 -14.68 4.89 -27.32
CA MET A 511 -13.69 5.86 -26.83
C MET A 511 -13.97 7.30 -27.30
N ALA A 512 -14.70 7.48 -28.40
CA ALA A 512 -15.06 8.80 -28.94
C ALA A 512 -16.28 9.43 -28.24
N ALA A 513 -17.20 8.61 -27.70
CA ALA A 513 -18.28 9.07 -26.86
C ALA A 513 -17.80 9.18 -25.40
N LYS A 514 -17.68 10.40 -24.86
CA LYS A 514 -17.51 10.58 -23.41
C LYS A 514 -18.61 9.78 -22.67
N ALA A 515 -18.19 8.94 -21.73
CA ALA A 515 -18.97 8.15 -20.78
C ALA A 515 -19.56 6.82 -21.30
N ASN A 516 -18.91 5.69 -20.96
CA ASN A 516 -19.57 4.56 -20.28
C ASN A 516 -18.51 3.59 -19.67
N PRO A 517 -18.55 3.24 -18.37
CA PRO A 517 -17.57 2.36 -17.71
C PRO A 517 -17.83 0.84 -17.87
N LEU A 518 -18.81 0.44 -18.68
CA LEU A 518 -19.41 -0.89 -18.62
C LEU A 518 -19.11 -1.80 -19.82
N ASP A 519 -17.98 -1.62 -20.50
CA ASP A 519 -17.62 -2.56 -21.56
C ASP A 519 -16.10 -2.59 -21.83
N PRO A 520 -15.38 -3.56 -21.24
CA PRO A 520 -13.93 -3.69 -21.38
C PRO A 520 -13.51 -4.34 -22.71
N PRO A 521 -12.28 -4.09 -23.21
CA PRO A 521 -11.76 -4.72 -24.44
C PRO A 521 -11.44 -6.20 -24.28
N LEU A 522 -11.69 -6.98 -25.35
CA LEU A 522 -11.52 -8.43 -25.36
C LEU A 522 -10.06 -8.89 -25.17
N ASP A 523 -9.83 -9.79 -24.21
CA ASP A 523 -8.53 -10.38 -23.83
C ASP A 523 -7.87 -11.23 -24.94
N SER A 524 -8.60 -11.52 -26.03
CA SER A 524 -8.14 -12.33 -27.17
C SER A 524 -6.98 -11.71 -27.95
N TRP A 525 -6.57 -10.49 -27.61
CA TRP A 525 -5.39 -9.83 -28.19
C TRP A 525 -4.07 -10.18 -27.53
N PHE A 526 -4.14 -10.77 -26.34
CA PHE A 526 -2.98 -10.97 -25.47
C PHE A 526 -2.57 -12.43 -25.33
N LEU A 527 -3.42 -13.35 -25.78
CA LEU A 527 -3.23 -14.80 -25.70
C LEU A 527 -3.03 -15.37 -27.11
N PRO A 528 -2.07 -16.29 -27.33
CA PRO A 528 -1.98 -17.04 -28.57
C PRO A 528 -3.27 -17.83 -28.83
N ASP A 529 -3.68 -17.95 -30.09
CA ASP A 529 -4.84 -18.76 -30.49
C ASP A 529 -4.72 -20.18 -29.92
N GLY A 530 -5.66 -20.56 -29.05
CA GLY A 530 -5.80 -21.92 -28.50
C GLY A 530 -5.67 -22.09 -26.98
N LEU A 531 -5.39 -21.02 -26.22
CA LEU A 531 -5.21 -21.07 -24.75
C LEU A 531 -6.33 -20.39 -23.94
N ILE A 532 -7.56 -20.33 -24.45
CA ILE A 532 -8.72 -19.86 -23.68
C ILE A 532 -9.48 -21.09 -23.14
N PRO A 533 -9.33 -21.48 -21.87
CA PRO A 533 -10.32 -22.33 -21.22
C PRO A 533 -11.63 -21.55 -21.15
N SER A 534 -12.75 -22.23 -21.37
CA SER A 534 -14.11 -21.69 -21.35
C SER A 534 -14.54 -21.18 -19.97
N LEU A 535 -13.98 -20.06 -19.53
CA LEU A 535 -14.40 -19.29 -18.36
C LEU A 535 -14.85 -17.91 -18.86
N ASP A 536 -15.95 -17.44 -18.28
CA ASP A 536 -16.76 -16.28 -18.66
C ASP A 536 -15.91 -15.02 -18.98
N THR A 537 -15.60 -14.80 -20.25
CA THR A 537 -14.59 -13.83 -20.77
C THR A 537 -14.88 -12.37 -20.44
N ALA A 538 -16.12 -12.04 -20.05
CA ALA A 538 -16.47 -10.70 -19.60
C ALA A 538 -15.90 -10.36 -18.21
N SER A 539 -15.72 -11.37 -17.35
CA SER A 539 -15.25 -11.19 -15.96
C SER A 539 -13.74 -10.91 -15.85
N SER A 540 -12.93 -11.49 -16.74
CA SER A 540 -11.47 -11.28 -16.78
C SER A 540 -11.10 -9.90 -17.33
N GLN A 541 -11.83 -9.42 -18.33
CA GLN A 541 -11.59 -8.13 -18.97
C GLN A 541 -11.97 -6.97 -18.05
N GLU A 542 -13.08 -7.14 -17.32
CA GLU A 542 -13.51 -6.21 -16.29
C GLU A 542 -12.47 -6.14 -15.15
N TYR A 543 -11.86 -7.28 -14.80
CA TYR A 543 -10.78 -7.33 -13.81
C TYR A 543 -9.53 -6.56 -14.26
N VAL A 544 -9.06 -6.75 -15.50
CA VAL A 544 -7.91 -6.03 -16.06
C VAL A 544 -8.20 -4.52 -16.12
N PHE A 545 -9.36 -4.13 -16.63
CA PHE A 545 -9.77 -2.72 -16.72
C PHE A 545 -9.83 -2.04 -15.34
N ARG A 546 -10.35 -2.73 -14.32
CA ARG A 546 -10.38 -2.21 -12.93
C ARG A 546 -8.99 -2.04 -12.34
N ARG A 547 -8.07 -2.99 -12.55
CA ARG A 547 -6.68 -2.87 -12.09
C ARG A 547 -5.99 -1.69 -12.76
N LEU A 548 -6.14 -1.54 -14.08
CA LEU A 548 -5.57 -0.40 -14.81
C LEU A 548 -6.17 0.93 -14.35
N SER A 549 -7.49 0.99 -14.15
CA SER A 549 -8.15 2.19 -13.62
C SER A 549 -7.59 2.58 -12.26
N ARG A 550 -7.37 1.60 -11.37
CA ARG A 550 -6.72 1.84 -10.07
C ARG A 550 -5.28 2.36 -10.20
N ILE A 551 -4.50 1.81 -11.13
CA ILE A 551 -3.13 2.28 -11.42
C ILE A 551 -3.13 3.73 -11.92
N THR A 552 -4.09 4.11 -12.77
CA THR A 552 -4.19 5.50 -13.25
C THR A 552 -4.59 6.46 -12.13
N GLU A 553 -5.47 6.05 -11.22
CA GLU A 553 -5.83 6.84 -10.04
C GLU A 553 -4.64 7.00 -9.07
N ASN A 554 -3.90 5.90 -8.83
CA ASN A 554 -2.66 5.94 -8.05
C ASN A 554 -1.61 6.86 -8.69
N SER A 555 -1.53 6.89 -10.02
CA SER A 555 -0.63 7.79 -10.77
C SER A 555 -0.99 9.26 -10.51
N LYS A 556 -2.29 9.61 -10.59
CA LYS A 556 -2.77 10.95 -10.22
C LYS A 556 -2.43 11.30 -8.78
N HIS A 557 -2.63 10.37 -7.85
CA HIS A 557 -2.31 10.58 -6.44
C HIS A 557 -0.83 10.81 -6.19
N CYS A 558 0.04 10.02 -6.84
CA CYS A 558 1.49 10.18 -6.71
C CYS A 558 1.93 11.53 -7.28
N GLN A 559 1.33 11.97 -8.39
CA GLN A 559 1.62 13.26 -9.01
C GLN A 559 1.15 14.44 -8.13
N GLN A 560 -0.09 14.40 -7.64
CA GLN A 560 -0.68 15.43 -6.78
C GLN A 560 0.09 15.60 -5.47
N ARG A 561 0.62 14.51 -4.91
CA ARG A 561 1.35 14.52 -3.64
C ARG A 561 2.85 14.74 -3.79
N LEU A 562 3.35 14.93 -5.02
CA LEU A 562 4.79 14.97 -5.30
C LEU A 562 5.52 13.77 -4.66
N ALA A 563 4.91 12.59 -4.78
CA ALA A 563 5.33 11.41 -4.05
C ALA A 563 6.78 11.01 -4.41
N HIS A 564 7.47 10.45 -3.42
CA HIS A 564 8.80 9.90 -3.60
C HIS A 564 8.80 8.75 -4.62
N GLU A 565 9.97 8.51 -5.24
CA GLU A 565 10.18 7.46 -6.24
C GLU A 565 9.74 6.07 -5.75
N SER A 566 9.95 5.75 -4.46
CA SER A 566 9.46 4.51 -3.83
C SER A 566 7.94 4.36 -3.87
N ASN A 567 7.19 5.43 -3.62
CA ASN A 567 5.72 5.38 -3.70
C ASN A 567 5.23 5.16 -5.13
N TRP A 568 5.89 5.78 -6.12
CA TRP A 568 5.61 5.51 -7.54
C TRP A 568 5.87 4.04 -7.88
N ASN A 569 6.99 3.50 -7.38
CA ASN A 569 7.38 2.12 -7.55
C ASN A 569 6.36 1.13 -6.97
N ASP A 570 5.88 1.38 -5.76
CA ASP A 570 4.92 0.48 -5.09
C ASP A 570 3.50 0.61 -5.65
N SER A 571 3.06 1.83 -5.95
CA SER A 571 1.65 2.11 -6.27
C SER A 571 1.32 2.09 -7.77
N VAL A 572 2.33 2.21 -8.63
CA VAL A 572 2.15 2.37 -10.08
C VAL A 572 3.06 1.45 -10.88
N HIS A 573 4.38 1.52 -10.70
CA HIS A 573 5.31 0.84 -11.60
C HIS A 573 5.34 -0.68 -11.37
N SER A 574 5.42 -1.14 -10.12
CA SER A 574 5.37 -2.57 -9.81
C SER A 574 4.05 -3.20 -10.25
N PRO A 575 2.85 -2.63 -9.96
CA PRO A 575 1.60 -3.16 -10.50
C PRO A 575 1.53 -3.27 -12.03
N LEU A 576 2.10 -2.31 -12.77
CA LEU A 576 2.17 -2.40 -14.24
C LEU A 576 3.10 -3.51 -14.71
N LEU A 577 4.24 -3.70 -14.05
CA LEU A 577 5.14 -4.80 -14.32
C LEU A 577 4.49 -6.14 -13.95
N GLU A 578 3.84 -6.27 -12.79
CA GLU A 578 3.08 -7.47 -12.41
C GLU A 578 2.12 -7.89 -13.52
N MET A 579 1.28 -6.94 -14.00
CA MET A 579 0.33 -7.21 -15.07
C MET A 579 0.99 -7.57 -16.42
N ALA A 580 2.16 -6.99 -16.71
CA ALA A 580 2.90 -7.32 -17.92
C ALA A 580 3.48 -8.75 -17.89
N PHE A 581 3.80 -9.27 -16.71
CA PHE A 581 4.42 -10.59 -16.50
C PHE A 581 3.45 -11.69 -16.00
N ASP A 582 2.22 -11.37 -15.59
CA ASP A 582 1.22 -12.29 -15.00
C ASP A 582 0.92 -13.53 -15.88
N ASP A 583 0.91 -13.35 -17.21
CA ASP A 583 0.62 -14.41 -18.20
C ASP A 583 1.86 -14.95 -18.92
N THR A 584 3.06 -14.54 -18.47
CA THR A 584 4.29 -15.02 -19.10
C THR A 584 4.66 -16.39 -18.53
N GLU A 585 5.04 -17.34 -19.40
CA GLU A 585 5.70 -18.56 -18.93
C GLU A 585 6.82 -18.18 -17.94
N GLN A 586 7.06 -18.98 -16.91
CA GLN A 586 8.03 -18.67 -15.84
C GLN A 586 9.50 -18.62 -16.33
N ASP A 587 9.74 -18.57 -17.63
CA ASP A 587 11.04 -18.56 -18.31
C ASP A 587 11.66 -17.16 -18.44
N VAL A 588 10.90 -16.10 -18.15
CA VAL A 588 11.38 -14.72 -18.01
C VAL A 588 10.64 -14.07 -16.85
N TYR A 589 11.35 -13.39 -15.96
CA TYR A 589 10.76 -12.72 -14.79
C TYR A 589 11.42 -11.37 -14.55
N TYR A 590 10.78 -10.50 -13.77
CA TYR A 590 11.38 -9.26 -13.29
C TYR A 590 11.58 -9.31 -11.78
N GLN A 591 12.55 -8.53 -11.28
CA GLN A 591 12.85 -8.43 -9.86
C GLN A 591 13.29 -7.01 -9.51
N ASN A 592 12.97 -6.56 -8.30
CA ASN A 592 13.53 -5.35 -7.72
C ASN A 592 15.02 -5.57 -7.38
N VAL A 593 15.89 -4.74 -7.95
CA VAL A 593 17.37 -4.82 -7.80
C VAL A 593 17.96 -3.53 -7.22
N THR A 594 17.15 -2.67 -6.59
CA THR A 594 17.54 -1.37 -6.01
C THR A 594 18.71 -1.44 -5.02
N GLN A 595 18.91 -2.59 -4.36
CA GLN A 595 20.01 -2.80 -3.41
C GLN A 595 21.28 -3.38 -4.03
N CYS A 596 21.19 -3.87 -5.26
CA CYS A 596 22.29 -4.52 -5.97
C CYS A 596 23.39 -3.53 -6.34
N ARG A 597 24.62 -4.04 -6.51
CA ARG A 597 25.80 -3.24 -6.86
C ARG A 597 26.56 -3.90 -7.99
N ILE A 598 27.02 -3.10 -8.94
CA ILE A 598 27.90 -3.57 -10.02
C ILE A 598 29.15 -4.24 -9.41
N TYR A 599 29.49 -5.43 -9.92
CA TYR A 599 30.69 -6.15 -9.51
C TYR A 599 31.94 -5.29 -9.75
N PRO A 600 32.91 -5.24 -8.82
CA PRO A 600 34.08 -4.37 -8.94
C PRO A 600 34.81 -4.41 -10.28
N GLU A 601 34.93 -5.60 -10.88
CA GLU A 601 35.60 -5.89 -12.15
C GLU A 601 34.89 -5.33 -13.39
N PHE A 602 33.57 -5.07 -13.31
CA PHE A 602 32.80 -4.47 -14.41
C PHE A 602 32.54 -2.97 -14.22
N ARG A 603 33.14 -2.34 -13.20
CA ARG A 603 33.04 -0.90 -12.99
C ARG A 603 33.95 -0.16 -13.96
N ASP A 604 33.52 1.04 -14.32
CA ASP A 604 34.28 1.92 -15.18
C ASP A 604 35.62 2.32 -14.54
N PRO A 605 36.77 2.11 -15.20
CA PRO A 605 38.08 2.42 -14.63
C PRO A 605 38.42 3.92 -14.60
N SER A 606 37.72 4.79 -15.35
CA SER A 606 38.05 6.23 -15.40
C SER A 606 36.92 7.13 -15.97
N PRO A 607 36.48 8.19 -15.27
CA PRO A 607 36.67 8.52 -13.85
C PRO A 607 35.68 7.75 -12.98
N PHE A 608 35.94 7.70 -11.67
CA PHE A 608 35.19 6.97 -10.63
C PHE A 608 33.68 7.36 -10.58
N LEU A 609 32.90 6.92 -11.56
CA LEU A 609 31.45 6.95 -11.52
C LEU A 609 31.03 5.93 -10.46
N GLN A 610 30.73 6.42 -9.26
CA GLN A 610 30.22 5.59 -8.17
C GLN A 610 29.10 4.68 -8.67
N ALA A 611 29.06 3.47 -8.10
CA ALA A 611 28.11 2.40 -8.41
C ALA A 611 26.76 2.96 -8.86
N ALA A 612 26.44 2.77 -10.15
CA ALA A 612 25.09 2.99 -10.63
C ALA A 612 24.23 1.83 -10.14
N LYS A 613 22.96 2.13 -9.91
CA LYS A 613 21.94 1.14 -9.61
C LYS A 613 20.80 1.30 -10.60
N VAL A 614 19.95 0.28 -10.67
CA VAL A 614 18.65 0.37 -11.31
C VAL A 614 17.61 -0.20 -10.35
N ASP A 615 16.35 0.20 -10.52
CA ASP A 615 15.29 -0.20 -9.59
C ASP A 615 14.82 -1.63 -9.86
N TYR A 616 14.68 -1.99 -11.14
CA TYR A 616 14.30 -3.34 -11.55
C TYR A 616 15.19 -3.87 -12.67
N ALA A 617 15.27 -5.19 -12.75
CA ALA A 617 15.84 -5.89 -13.89
C ALA A 617 14.94 -7.05 -14.28
N VAL A 618 14.89 -7.33 -15.58
CA VAL A 618 14.25 -8.51 -16.17
C VAL A 618 15.34 -9.55 -16.37
N PHE A 619 15.07 -10.80 -16.00
CA PHE A 619 15.98 -11.93 -16.04
C PHE A 619 15.39 -13.04 -16.90
N LEU A 620 16.27 -13.76 -17.59
CA LEU A 620 15.93 -15.06 -18.12
C LEU A 620 15.78 -16.06 -16.97
N ASN A 621 14.97 -17.09 -17.13
CA ASN A 621 14.82 -18.22 -16.21
C ASN A 621 14.65 -19.52 -17.00
N PRO A 622 15.65 -19.89 -17.83
CA PRO A 622 15.55 -21.06 -18.67
C PRO A 622 15.34 -22.32 -17.82
N ALA A 623 14.39 -23.16 -18.22
CA ALA A 623 14.18 -24.46 -17.59
C ALA A 623 15.50 -25.25 -17.53
N ARG A 624 15.72 -26.02 -16.45
CA ARG A 624 17.00 -26.73 -16.28
C ARG A 624 17.33 -27.64 -17.47
N ASN A 625 16.33 -28.28 -18.06
CA ASN A 625 16.50 -29.18 -19.21
C ASN A 625 16.55 -28.47 -20.57
N SER A 626 16.43 -27.14 -20.65
CA SER A 626 16.58 -26.42 -21.92
C SER A 626 18.04 -26.37 -22.39
N SER A 627 18.23 -26.01 -23.65
CA SER A 627 19.55 -25.80 -24.27
C SER A 627 20.35 -24.75 -23.48
N LEU A 628 19.82 -23.53 -23.36
CA LEU A 628 20.43 -22.47 -22.55
C LEU A 628 20.66 -22.88 -21.08
N GLY A 629 19.69 -23.52 -20.44
CA GLY A 629 19.82 -23.95 -19.04
C GLY A 629 20.99 -24.91 -18.83
N SER A 630 21.23 -25.79 -19.80
CA SER A 630 22.34 -26.75 -19.79
C SER A 630 23.69 -26.08 -20.09
N LEU A 631 23.73 -25.13 -21.03
CA LEU A 631 24.91 -24.35 -21.35
C LEU A 631 25.37 -23.48 -20.18
N LEU A 632 24.46 -22.77 -19.51
CA LEU A 632 24.77 -21.94 -18.34
C LEU A 632 25.35 -22.75 -17.18
N ARG A 633 24.84 -23.96 -16.94
CA ARG A 633 25.41 -24.87 -15.93
C ARG A 633 26.81 -25.34 -16.31
N SER A 634 27.02 -25.65 -17.58
CA SER A 634 28.32 -26.11 -18.09
C SER A 634 29.35 -24.98 -18.01
N TYR A 635 28.98 -23.76 -18.41
CA TYR A 635 29.83 -22.59 -18.27
C TYR A 635 30.28 -22.37 -16.82
N ARG A 636 29.37 -22.49 -15.85
CA ARG A 636 29.68 -22.28 -14.43
C ARG A 636 30.36 -23.46 -13.74
N SER A 637 30.31 -24.65 -14.32
CA SER A 637 31.04 -25.81 -13.79
C SER A 637 32.53 -25.74 -14.16
N VAL A 638 32.88 -25.05 -15.24
CA VAL A 638 34.28 -24.80 -15.65
C VAL A 638 34.99 -23.91 -14.64
N ASP A 639 34.38 -22.79 -14.26
CA ASP A 639 34.86 -21.92 -13.18
C ASP A 639 33.68 -21.39 -12.37
N ARG A 640 33.74 -21.59 -11.04
CA ARG A 640 32.73 -21.09 -10.11
C ARG A 640 32.70 -19.57 -10.01
N SER A 641 33.78 -18.90 -10.44
CA SER A 641 33.84 -17.44 -10.53
C SER A 641 33.02 -16.87 -11.70
N ASN A 642 32.65 -17.71 -12.68
CA ASN A 642 31.94 -17.29 -13.89
C ASN A 642 30.60 -16.62 -13.54
N LYS A 643 30.49 -15.35 -13.93
CA LYS A 643 29.30 -14.53 -13.73
C LYS A 643 28.44 -14.53 -14.98
N VAL A 644 27.13 -14.63 -14.78
CA VAL A 644 26.11 -14.52 -15.85
C VAL A 644 25.38 -13.17 -15.80
N ILE A 645 25.75 -12.30 -14.85
CA ILE A 645 25.25 -10.94 -14.67
C ILE A 645 26.38 -10.01 -14.20
N HIS A 646 26.24 -8.70 -14.43
CA HIS A 646 27.25 -7.69 -14.10
C HIS A 646 27.15 -7.09 -12.68
N PHE A 647 26.22 -7.56 -11.84
CA PHE A 647 25.99 -7.03 -10.49
C PHE A 647 25.73 -8.11 -9.44
N GLN A 648 25.94 -7.74 -8.18
CA GLN A 648 25.75 -8.59 -7.00
C GLN A 648 24.28 -8.65 -6.61
N THR A 649 23.73 -9.86 -6.61
CA THR A 649 22.40 -10.20 -6.08
C THR A 649 22.55 -11.01 -4.79
N SER A 650 21.52 -11.02 -3.93
CA SER A 650 21.56 -11.69 -2.61
C SER A 650 21.63 -13.21 -2.68
N ASP A 651 21.23 -13.78 -3.80
CA ASP A 651 21.16 -15.21 -4.09
C ASP A 651 22.14 -15.65 -5.20
N GLU A 652 23.02 -14.75 -5.64
CA GLU A 652 23.83 -14.91 -6.85
C GLU A 652 23.01 -15.46 -8.02
N ALA A 653 21.97 -14.70 -8.41
CA ALA A 653 21.08 -14.96 -9.54
C ALA A 653 21.77 -15.81 -10.62
N ASN A 654 21.25 -17.03 -10.75
CA ASN A 654 21.87 -18.08 -11.54
C ASN A 654 21.60 -17.93 -13.04
N THR A 655 21.00 -16.80 -13.44
CA THR A 655 20.43 -16.60 -14.77
C THR A 655 20.78 -15.20 -15.30
N PRO A 656 20.90 -15.04 -16.64
CA PRO A 656 21.25 -13.76 -17.24
C PRO A 656 20.21 -12.65 -17.01
N ALA A 657 20.69 -11.42 -16.83
CA ALA A 657 19.88 -10.20 -16.85
C ALA A 657 19.71 -9.72 -18.30
N ALA A 658 18.49 -9.39 -18.67
CA ALA A 658 18.11 -9.04 -20.04
C ALA A 658 17.82 -7.54 -20.19
N ILE A 659 16.94 -6.99 -19.36
CA ILE A 659 16.44 -5.61 -19.48
C ILE A 659 16.62 -4.90 -18.15
N SER A 660 17.14 -3.68 -18.17
CA SER A 660 17.25 -2.85 -16.97
C SER A 660 16.18 -1.76 -16.98
N ILE A 661 15.58 -1.51 -15.81
CA ILE A 661 14.49 -0.56 -15.64
C ILE A 661 14.91 0.44 -14.55
N GLU A 662 15.05 1.70 -14.94
CA GLU A 662 15.28 2.80 -14.01
C GLU A 662 14.03 3.66 -13.92
N THR A 663 13.65 3.99 -12.69
CA THR A 663 12.51 4.85 -12.40
C THR A 663 13.01 6.15 -11.77
N LYS A 664 12.33 7.26 -12.06
CA LYS A 664 12.58 8.57 -11.45
C LYS A 664 11.24 9.24 -11.18
N SER A 665 11.13 9.97 -10.08
CA SER A 665 9.99 10.87 -9.89
C SER A 665 10.05 12.04 -10.90
N GLN A 666 8.89 12.64 -11.21
CA GLN A 666 8.80 13.84 -12.04
C GLN A 666 9.48 15.03 -11.34
N SER A 667 10.80 15.16 -11.52
CA SER A 667 11.61 16.26 -11.04
C SER A 667 12.63 16.66 -12.10
N SER A 668 12.96 17.95 -12.19
CA SER A 668 13.94 18.46 -13.17
C SER A 668 15.34 17.85 -13.02
N VAL A 669 15.66 17.32 -11.83
CA VAL A 669 16.90 16.58 -11.55
C VAL A 669 16.81 15.15 -12.07
N GLY A 670 15.65 14.49 -11.95
CA GLY A 670 15.41 13.12 -12.43
C GLY A 670 15.62 12.96 -13.94
N ALA A 671 15.15 13.95 -14.73
CA ALA A 671 15.30 13.99 -16.19
C ALA A 671 16.77 13.94 -16.68
N ILE A 672 17.72 14.41 -15.86
CA ILE A 672 19.16 14.45 -16.20
C ILE A 672 19.92 13.32 -15.49
N ALA A 673 19.56 13.01 -14.24
CA ALA A 673 20.23 12.00 -13.43
C ALA A 673 19.97 10.56 -13.91
N GLY A 674 18.72 10.24 -14.26
CA GLY A 674 18.31 8.91 -14.69
C GLY A 674 19.06 8.41 -15.93
N PRO A 675 19.07 9.17 -17.05
CA PRO A 675 19.76 8.73 -18.27
C PRO A 675 21.27 8.52 -18.10
N ALA A 676 21.94 9.32 -17.27
CA ALA A 676 23.38 9.18 -17.00
C ALA A 676 23.66 7.97 -16.09
N GLN A 677 22.76 7.69 -15.15
CA GLN A 677 22.80 6.50 -14.29
C GLN A 677 22.62 5.22 -15.13
N LEU A 678 21.59 5.16 -15.98
CA LEU A 678 21.36 4.05 -16.91
C LEU A 678 22.55 3.82 -17.86
N ALA A 679 23.16 4.89 -18.38
CA ALA A 679 24.33 4.76 -19.25
C ALA A 679 25.53 4.15 -18.51
N THR A 680 25.76 4.53 -17.24
CA THR A 680 26.82 3.90 -16.44
C THR A 680 26.52 2.41 -16.20
N TRP A 681 25.26 2.07 -15.93
CA TRP A 681 24.83 0.68 -15.73
C TRP A 681 25.00 -0.17 -17.00
N LEU A 682 24.64 0.39 -18.16
CA LEU A 682 24.81 -0.25 -19.47
C LEU A 682 26.28 -0.49 -19.83
N ARG A 683 27.18 0.45 -19.53
CA ARG A 683 28.62 0.25 -19.74
C ARG A 683 29.11 -0.98 -18.97
N ALA A 684 28.72 -1.12 -17.71
CA ALA A 684 29.06 -2.30 -16.91
C ALA A 684 28.46 -3.60 -17.47
N HIS A 685 27.21 -3.56 -17.94
CA HIS A 685 26.58 -4.71 -18.59
C HIS A 685 27.36 -5.14 -19.84
N PHE A 686 27.74 -4.19 -20.71
CA PHE A 686 28.53 -4.50 -21.89
C PHE A 686 29.97 -4.92 -21.59
N CYS A 687 30.58 -4.43 -20.51
CA CYS A 687 31.87 -4.94 -20.04
C CYS A 687 31.76 -6.40 -19.64
N HIS A 688 30.70 -6.78 -18.93
CA HIS A 688 30.42 -8.18 -18.60
C HIS A 688 30.18 -9.02 -19.84
N LEU A 689 29.30 -8.60 -20.76
CA LEU A 689 29.02 -9.39 -21.97
C LEU A 689 30.28 -9.59 -22.84
N ALA A 690 31.16 -8.59 -22.91
CA ALA A 690 32.45 -8.70 -23.62
C ALA A 690 33.53 -9.50 -22.87
N SER A 691 33.31 -9.80 -21.59
CA SER A 691 34.19 -10.69 -20.81
C SER A 691 33.84 -12.17 -20.98
N LEU A 692 32.67 -12.47 -21.60
CA LEU A 692 32.22 -13.84 -21.81
C LEU A 692 33.07 -14.54 -22.90
N PRO A 693 33.25 -15.87 -22.80
CA PRO A 693 33.98 -16.63 -23.80
C PRO A 693 33.32 -16.51 -25.18
N ASN A 694 34.13 -16.47 -26.23
CA ASN A 694 33.70 -16.31 -27.63
C ASN A 694 32.95 -15.01 -27.94
N SER A 695 32.93 -14.03 -27.03
CA SER A 695 32.36 -12.71 -27.30
C SER A 695 33.36 -11.84 -28.08
N SER A 696 32.84 -10.99 -28.97
CA SER A 696 33.59 -9.93 -29.65
C SER A 696 32.83 -8.62 -29.52
N ALA A 697 33.53 -7.49 -29.55
CA ALA A 697 32.90 -6.18 -29.38
C ALA A 697 31.84 -5.86 -30.44
N ASP A 698 31.96 -6.43 -31.65
CA ASP A 698 30.99 -6.26 -32.76
C ASP A 698 29.87 -7.31 -32.76
N GLY A 699 29.99 -8.35 -31.94
CA GLY A 699 29.01 -9.45 -31.81
C GLY A 699 28.10 -9.34 -30.58
N LEU A 700 28.13 -8.22 -29.85
CA LEU A 700 27.30 -8.01 -28.66
C LEU A 700 25.85 -7.70 -29.04
N PRO A 701 24.86 -8.14 -28.23
CA PRO A 701 23.47 -7.92 -28.54
C PRO A 701 23.10 -6.46 -28.28
N MET A 702 22.12 -5.95 -29.02
CA MET A 702 21.48 -4.69 -28.66
C MET A 702 20.69 -4.89 -27.36
N LEU A 703 20.87 -4.01 -26.39
CA LEU A 703 20.19 -4.10 -25.10
C LEU A 703 19.08 -3.05 -24.99
N PRO A 704 17.80 -3.45 -24.85
CA PRO A 704 16.75 -2.53 -24.48
C PRO A 704 16.86 -2.15 -23.00
N VAL A 705 16.56 -0.89 -22.68
CA VAL A 705 16.40 -0.39 -21.31
C VAL A 705 15.12 0.42 -21.20
N ILE A 706 14.45 0.29 -20.06
CA ILE A 706 13.23 1.03 -19.77
C ILE A 706 13.59 2.18 -18.84
N PHE A 707 13.17 3.38 -19.22
CA PHE A 707 13.25 4.55 -18.35
C PHE A 707 11.84 5.05 -18.06
N VAL A 708 11.53 5.17 -16.77
CA VAL A 708 10.23 5.63 -16.29
C VAL A 708 10.41 6.95 -15.55
N GLU A 709 9.70 7.98 -15.97
CA GLU A 709 9.70 9.31 -15.34
C GLU A 709 8.29 9.68 -14.88
N GLY A 710 8.01 9.40 -13.60
CA GLY A 710 6.66 9.40 -13.03
C GLY A 710 5.71 8.59 -13.92
N THR A 711 4.79 9.26 -14.59
CA THR A 711 3.81 8.59 -15.46
C THR A 711 4.36 8.10 -16.79
N LYS A 712 5.49 8.64 -17.28
CA LYS A 712 5.93 8.43 -18.67
C LYS A 712 6.90 7.26 -18.80
N TRP A 713 6.60 6.35 -19.71
CA TRP A 713 7.43 5.18 -19.97
C TRP A 713 8.06 5.27 -21.36
N ARG A 714 9.38 5.10 -21.41
CA ARG A 714 10.11 5.01 -22.67
C ARG A 714 11.07 3.85 -22.68
N VAL A 715 11.36 3.37 -23.88
CA VAL A 715 12.42 2.40 -24.15
C VAL A 715 13.53 3.11 -24.90
N ASP A 716 14.75 2.95 -24.42
CA ASP A 716 15.96 3.32 -25.14
C ASP A 716 16.71 2.02 -25.51
N PHE A 717 17.48 2.02 -26.59
CA PHE A 717 18.24 0.85 -27.04
C PHE A 717 19.73 1.16 -27.06
N ALA A 718 20.53 0.28 -26.48
CA ALA A 718 21.97 0.45 -26.39
C ALA A 718 22.70 -0.55 -27.28
N ILE A 719 23.69 -0.07 -28.03
CA ILE A 719 24.60 -0.88 -28.83
C ILE A 719 26.01 -0.50 -28.47
N ARG A 720 26.85 -1.48 -28.17
CA ARG A 720 28.30 -1.26 -28.04
C ARG A 720 28.98 -1.67 -29.34
N THR A 721 29.80 -0.77 -29.87
CA THR A 721 30.77 -1.04 -30.93
C THR A 721 32.18 -1.10 -30.32
N GLN A 722 33.20 -1.37 -31.14
CA GLN A 722 34.60 -1.25 -30.68
C GLN A 722 34.95 0.13 -30.12
N ASN A 723 34.37 1.20 -30.64
CA ASN A 723 34.81 2.58 -30.39
C ASN A 723 33.81 3.43 -29.61
N GLU A 724 32.54 3.03 -29.51
CA GLU A 724 31.51 3.84 -28.88
C GLU A 724 30.36 3.00 -28.31
N LEU A 725 29.73 3.52 -27.25
CA LEU A 725 28.40 3.08 -26.79
C LEU A 725 27.35 4.03 -27.37
N ILE A 726 26.49 3.51 -28.25
CA ILE A 726 25.38 4.27 -28.83
C ILE A 726 24.10 3.97 -28.05
N ILE A 727 23.47 4.99 -27.46
CA ILE A 727 22.12 4.90 -26.91
C ILE A 727 21.13 5.59 -27.85
N TRP A 728 20.29 4.79 -28.48
CA TRP A 728 19.18 5.22 -29.31
C TRP A 728 17.97 5.50 -28.43
N GLN A 729 17.66 6.78 -28.23
CA GLN A 729 16.72 7.22 -27.21
C GLN A 729 15.40 7.75 -27.77
N GLY A 730 14.38 7.74 -26.91
CA GLY A 730 13.15 8.51 -27.10
C GLY A 730 11.98 7.74 -27.70
N LEU A 731 11.99 6.41 -27.68
CA LEU A 731 10.81 5.63 -28.03
C LEU A 731 9.83 5.61 -26.84
N GLN A 732 8.82 6.48 -26.86
CA GLN A 732 7.75 6.47 -25.86
C GLN A 732 6.87 5.23 -26.05
N ILE A 733 6.68 4.44 -25.00
CA ILE A 733 5.89 3.20 -25.04
C ILE A 733 4.55 3.31 -24.30
N GLY A 734 4.32 4.40 -23.58
CA GLY A 734 3.01 4.72 -23.00
C GLY A 734 3.11 5.62 -21.77
N SER A 735 1.97 5.83 -21.12
CA SER A 735 1.84 6.66 -19.92
C SER A 735 0.87 6.02 -18.94
N SER A 736 1.13 6.11 -17.64
CA SER A 736 0.20 5.66 -16.61
C SER A 736 -0.88 6.70 -16.26
N GLU A 737 -0.99 7.80 -17.02
CA GLU A 737 -2.00 8.84 -16.83
C GLU A 737 -3.41 8.39 -17.17
N ASP A 738 -3.54 7.45 -18.10
CA ASP A 738 -4.81 6.88 -18.53
C ASP A 738 -4.69 5.38 -18.82
N VAL A 739 -5.85 4.73 -18.91
CA VAL A 739 -5.93 3.27 -19.06
C VAL A 739 -5.32 2.82 -20.38
N TYR A 740 -5.48 3.64 -21.43
CA TYR A 740 -4.96 3.34 -22.75
C TYR A 740 -3.43 3.33 -22.77
N GLY A 741 -2.80 4.32 -22.15
CA GLY A 741 -1.35 4.38 -21.99
C GLY A 741 -0.82 3.22 -21.15
N CYS A 742 -1.55 2.78 -20.13
CA CYS A 742 -1.21 1.58 -19.36
C CYS A 742 -1.23 0.30 -20.23
N TYR A 743 -2.23 0.15 -21.09
CA TYR A 743 -2.28 -0.95 -22.05
C TYR A 743 -1.10 -0.92 -23.02
N MET A 744 -0.72 0.26 -23.51
CA MET A 744 0.45 0.39 -24.39
C MET A 744 1.74 -0.05 -23.67
N ILE A 745 1.91 0.33 -22.39
CA ILE A 745 3.04 -0.09 -21.56
C ILE A 745 3.08 -1.62 -21.48
N ILE A 746 1.96 -2.26 -21.11
CA ILE A 746 1.88 -3.72 -20.97
C ILE A 746 2.21 -4.42 -22.29
N ALA A 747 1.62 -3.98 -23.40
CA ALA A 747 1.87 -4.58 -24.72
C ALA A 747 3.34 -4.46 -25.14
N CYS A 748 3.95 -3.30 -24.91
CA CYS A 748 5.35 -3.06 -25.22
C CYS A 748 6.28 -3.91 -24.33
N VAL A 749 6.00 -4.00 -23.03
CA VAL A 749 6.78 -4.84 -22.10
C VAL A 749 6.65 -6.32 -22.47
N ARG A 750 5.46 -6.80 -22.82
CA ARG A 750 5.26 -8.18 -23.30
C ARG A 750 6.04 -8.45 -24.58
N ARG A 751 6.08 -7.51 -25.53
CA ARG A 751 6.90 -7.64 -26.73
C ARG A 751 8.40 -7.70 -26.42
N LEU A 752 8.86 -6.94 -25.42
CA LEU A 752 10.23 -7.02 -24.91
C LEU A 752 10.53 -8.36 -24.23
N VAL A 753 9.56 -8.96 -23.53
CA VAL A 753 9.69 -10.33 -22.99
C VAL A 753 9.83 -11.34 -24.13
N THR A 754 9.05 -11.20 -25.22
CA THR A 754 9.23 -12.02 -26.43
C THR A 754 10.63 -11.84 -27.03
N TRP A 755 11.17 -10.61 -27.06
CA TRP A 755 12.54 -10.35 -27.50
C TRP A 755 13.57 -11.11 -26.65
N CYS A 756 13.38 -11.17 -25.32
CA CYS A 756 14.24 -11.97 -24.46
C CYS A 756 14.28 -13.45 -24.89
N ARG A 757 13.14 -14.01 -25.30
CA ARG A 757 13.01 -15.41 -25.73
C ARG A 757 13.54 -15.68 -27.13
N GLU A 758 13.19 -14.83 -28.09
CA GLU A 758 13.46 -15.08 -29.51
C GLU A 758 14.85 -14.64 -29.94
N GLU A 759 15.41 -13.60 -29.30
CA GLU A 759 16.66 -12.99 -29.74
C GLU A 759 17.77 -13.17 -28.70
N LEU A 760 17.50 -12.85 -27.42
CA LEU A 760 18.55 -12.88 -26.39
C LEU A 760 18.93 -14.30 -25.97
N VAL A 761 17.95 -15.22 -25.81
CA VAL A 761 18.25 -16.64 -25.53
C VAL A 761 19.11 -17.24 -26.63
N VAL A 762 18.76 -17.02 -27.90
CA VAL A 762 19.51 -17.52 -29.06
C VAL A 762 20.96 -17.01 -29.03
N TRP A 763 21.14 -15.71 -28.79
CA TRP A 763 22.48 -15.13 -28.67
C TRP A 763 23.32 -15.78 -27.55
N TRP A 764 22.72 -16.02 -26.38
CA TRP A 764 23.41 -16.72 -25.28
C TRP A 764 23.73 -18.18 -25.60
N GLU A 765 22.85 -18.88 -26.31
CA GLU A 765 23.08 -20.26 -26.74
C GLU A 765 24.21 -20.36 -27.76
N GLU A 766 24.27 -19.44 -28.73
CA GLU A 766 25.37 -19.37 -29.70
C GLU A 766 26.71 -19.06 -29.02
N LEU A 767 26.72 -18.08 -28.10
CA LEU A 767 27.91 -17.68 -27.35
C LEU A 767 28.50 -18.83 -26.52
N LEU A 768 27.65 -19.48 -25.72
CA LEU A 768 28.06 -20.54 -24.80
C LEU A 768 28.21 -21.89 -25.50
N GLY A 769 27.55 -22.12 -26.63
CA GLY A 769 27.65 -23.35 -27.42
C GLY A 769 29.08 -23.64 -27.89
N GLY A 770 29.90 -22.60 -28.10
CA GLY A 770 31.32 -22.73 -28.44
C GLY A 770 32.22 -23.31 -27.35
N ILE A 771 31.76 -23.38 -26.09
CA ILE A 771 32.57 -23.84 -24.94
C ILE A 771 32.82 -25.35 -24.98
N ASN A 772 31.96 -26.14 -25.63
CA ASN A 772 32.13 -27.59 -25.72
C ASN A 772 33.14 -28.06 -26.79
N ASN A 773 33.60 -27.17 -27.67
CA ASN A 773 34.54 -27.49 -28.77
C ASN A 773 36.01 -27.17 -28.45
N THR A 774 36.32 -26.73 -27.23
CA THR A 774 37.70 -26.50 -26.77
C THR A 774 38.03 -27.48 -25.64
N LYS A 775 38.25 -28.74 -26.01
CA LYS A 775 38.95 -29.73 -25.19
C LYS A 775 40.16 -30.26 -25.93
#